data_AF-A0A815IBS2-F1
#
_entry.id   AF-A0A815IBS2-F1
#
_cell.length_a   1.000
_cell.length_b   1.000
_cell.length_c   1.000
_cell.angle_alpha   90.00
_cell.angle_beta   90.00
_cell.angle_gamma   90.00
#
_symmetry.space_group_name_H-M   'P 1'
#
loop_
_entity.id
_entity.type
_entity.pdbx_description
1 polymer ?
#
loop_
_entity_poly.entity_id
_entity_poly.type
_entity_poly.pdbx_seq_one_letter_code
_entity_poly.pdbx_strand_id
1 'polypeptide(L)'
;MSFALLRRLAITCHSTSSSIYYRRTFATSSSLFNQTNTSTTSTTDSNDSPRTITLIPGDGIGPEISNSVQKIFEAAEVPISWESVDVTPVKSPDGKFRIPLRAIESVTKNRIGLKGPLATPVGKGHQSLNLALRKQFNLFANVRPCKTLEGYKTPYENVDLVTIRENTEGEYSGIEHTIVPGVVQSIKLITEHASLRVSEYAFLYAKLHKREKVTVVHKANIMRLSDGLFLKSARQVAEKYPEIKFEEMYLDTVCLKMVQDPTQFDCLVMPNLYGDILSDLCAGLIGGLGLTPSGNIGENGAAIFEAVHGTAPDIAGQDKANPTALLLSSVMMLRHLHMFDKADRIEKACFDTIKDGKALLPLALEGTSIGMTKATQALAKIAITTNPEIAFPGQRMLELVRPIIKLLKIEHTALENFEALMALTNLASIGESVRKRILKEDGFSNIEQYLFEEHPMLKRAAVECMCNLVVQEEIMKYFTSENDRIKLLVLLCGEEDELLIKAALGTLAVLSSLQADLEYIKDLNLEDEERKRLNDLIQNNRIICEKILDVKSFTEIFKQLCACNNPDLQFRAFYIIRNIVKTNKELGIRIVETELMDILFAIKEIKDDRLINEKNRKIASDIVELCLKYGLIQRNKDHTIKEEDETTVTN
;
A
#
# COMPACT_ATOMS: atom_id res chain seq x y z
N MET A 1 -1.60 4.62 -6.43
CA MET A 1 -0.77 5.10 -5.31
C MET A 1 -1.14 4.28 -4.08
N SER A 2 -0.20 3.50 -3.55
CA SER A 2 -0.52 2.44 -2.58
C SER A 2 -0.77 3.00 -1.18
N PHE A 3 -1.98 2.77 -0.64
CA PHE A 3 -2.51 3.28 0.63
C PHE A 3 -1.82 2.73 1.91
N ALA A 4 -0.72 1.98 1.74
CA ALA A 4 0.14 1.49 2.83
C ALA A 4 0.96 2.61 3.52
N LEU A 5 1.06 3.79 2.90
CA LEU A 5 1.91 4.91 3.37
C LEU A 5 1.47 5.52 4.71
N LEU A 6 0.17 5.62 4.96
CA LEU A 6 -0.36 6.31 6.14
C LEU A 6 -0.21 5.52 7.44
N ARG A 7 0.10 4.22 7.37
CA ARG A 7 0.12 3.32 8.54
C ARG A 7 1.38 3.41 9.41
N ARG A 8 2.45 4.08 8.97
CA ARG A 8 3.78 3.98 9.61
C ARG A 8 4.51 5.30 9.87
N LEU A 9 3.93 6.45 9.54
CA LEU A 9 4.67 7.72 9.63
C LEU A 9 4.19 8.57 10.79
N ALA A 10 5.02 8.58 11.83
CA ALA A 10 5.06 9.66 12.76
C ALA A 10 6.52 9.83 13.20
N ILE A 11 7.03 11.06 13.11
CA ILE A 11 7.88 11.79 14.07
C ILE A 11 8.49 13.03 13.35
N THR A 12 8.64 14.06 14.17
CA THR A 12 8.74 15.53 14.01
C THR A 12 9.98 16.14 13.34
N CYS A 13 9.79 17.38 12.86
CA CYS A 13 10.83 18.42 12.84
C CYS A 13 10.40 19.62 13.71
N HIS A 14 11.25 20.02 14.65
CA HIS A 14 11.10 21.21 15.49
C HIS A 14 11.44 22.47 14.67
N SER A 15 10.49 23.38 14.49
CA SER A 15 10.80 24.79 14.30
C SER A 15 9.62 25.67 14.74
N THR A 16 9.90 26.51 15.72
CA THR A 16 9.01 27.54 16.25
C THR A 16 8.88 28.69 15.26
N SER A 17 7.68 28.92 14.75
CA SER A 17 7.25 30.23 14.28
C SER A 17 5.73 30.31 14.30
N SER A 18 5.23 31.05 15.30
CA SER A 18 3.82 31.31 15.54
C SER A 18 3.27 32.23 14.45
N SER A 19 2.39 31.71 13.59
CA SER A 19 1.47 32.55 12.82
C SER A 19 0.12 31.85 12.74
N ILE A 20 -0.87 32.43 13.41
CA ILE A 20 -2.25 31.96 13.47
C ILE A 20 -2.88 32.21 12.10
N TYR A 21 -2.85 31.19 11.23
CA TYR A 21 -3.61 31.16 9.98
C TYR A 21 -4.81 30.22 10.16
N TYR A 22 -5.97 30.80 10.47
CA TYR A 22 -7.25 30.07 10.48
C TYR A 22 -7.67 29.73 9.03
N ARG A 23 -7.36 28.51 8.56
CA ARG A 23 -7.97 27.93 7.35
C ARG A 23 -9.24 27.14 7.70
N ARG A 24 -10.17 27.03 6.75
CA ARG A 24 -11.45 26.31 6.85
C ARG A 24 -11.20 24.78 6.98
N THR A 25 -11.45 24.22 8.18
CA THR A 25 -11.08 22.85 8.59
C THR A 25 -12.26 22.01 9.14
N PHE A 26 -12.04 20.70 9.29
CA PHE A 26 -13.00 19.63 9.65
C PHE A 26 -13.54 19.66 11.12
N ALA A 27 -13.86 20.82 11.70
CA ALA A 27 -14.32 20.89 13.10
C ALA A 27 -15.80 20.46 13.30
N THR A 28 -16.23 20.21 14.54
CA THR A 28 -17.64 19.98 14.93
C THR A 28 -18.03 20.93 16.07
N SER A 29 -19.29 21.38 16.10
CA SER A 29 -19.73 22.59 16.85
C SER A 29 -20.42 22.34 18.20
N SER A 30 -20.51 21.10 18.67
CA SER A 30 -21.49 20.74 19.73
C SER A 30 -21.22 21.32 21.13
N SER A 31 -19.97 21.56 21.52
CA SER A 31 -19.64 22.01 22.88
C SER A 31 -20.11 23.44 23.18
N LEU A 32 -20.32 24.25 22.13
CA LEU A 32 -20.83 25.62 22.25
C LEU A 32 -22.37 25.69 22.26
N PHE A 33 -23.07 24.62 21.89
CA PHE A 33 -24.55 24.55 21.87
C PHE A 33 -25.14 24.70 23.29
N ASN A 34 -24.37 24.33 24.32
CA ASN A 34 -24.80 24.40 25.72
C ASN A 34 -24.40 25.71 26.44
N GLN A 35 -23.63 26.61 25.82
CA GLN A 35 -23.17 27.85 26.47
C GLN A 35 -24.16 29.02 26.41
N THR A 36 -25.28 28.90 25.69
CA THR A 36 -26.28 29.97 25.62
C THR A 36 -27.18 30.10 26.87
N ASN A 37 -27.05 29.23 27.88
CA ASN A 37 -27.92 29.24 29.06
C ASN A 37 -27.24 29.11 30.44
N THR A 38 -25.93 29.30 30.57
CA THR A 38 -25.31 29.35 31.91
C THR A 38 -24.27 30.47 32.02
N SER A 39 -24.50 31.34 32.98
CA SER A 39 -23.62 32.41 33.41
C SER A 39 -22.21 31.89 33.71
N THR A 40 -21.23 32.60 33.14
CA THR A 40 -19.79 32.45 33.27
C THR A 40 -19.29 32.12 34.67
N THR A 41 -18.70 30.94 34.81
CA THR A 41 -17.58 30.70 35.75
C THR A 41 -16.42 30.14 34.94
N SER A 42 -15.42 30.99 34.72
CA SER A 42 -14.14 30.63 34.15
C SER A 42 -13.34 29.79 35.14
N THR A 43 -13.35 28.48 35.00
CA THR A 43 -12.29 27.62 35.54
C THR A 43 -11.30 27.32 34.41
N THR A 44 -10.15 27.96 34.48
CA THR A 44 -8.94 27.52 33.80
C THR A 44 -8.56 26.14 34.33
N ASP A 45 -9.05 25.08 33.69
CA ASP A 45 -8.57 23.72 33.95
C ASP A 45 -7.17 23.57 33.35
N SER A 46 -6.17 23.88 34.17
CA SER A 46 -4.83 23.31 34.02
C SER A 46 -4.92 21.81 34.30
N ASN A 47 -5.18 20.99 33.28
CA ASN A 47 -5.16 19.53 33.40
C ASN A 47 -4.18 18.92 32.40
N ASP A 48 -2.95 18.69 32.89
CA ASP A 48 -1.91 17.88 32.25
C ASP A 48 -2.21 16.36 32.33
N SER A 49 -3.43 15.99 32.76
CA SER A 49 -3.88 14.61 32.85
C SER A 49 -4.50 14.14 31.52
N PRO A 50 -4.08 12.98 30.96
CA PRO A 50 -4.59 12.49 29.70
C PRO A 50 -6.09 12.21 29.77
N ARG A 51 -6.84 12.69 28.78
CA ARG A 51 -8.30 12.49 28.72
C ARG A 51 -8.61 11.08 28.22
N THR A 52 -9.44 10.34 28.96
CA THR A 52 -9.86 9.00 28.54
C THR A 52 -10.92 9.09 27.42
N ILE A 53 -10.70 8.37 26.33
CA ILE A 53 -11.59 8.28 25.17
C ILE A 53 -11.95 6.83 24.92
N THR A 54 -13.23 6.55 24.68
CA THR A 54 -13.66 5.19 24.36
C THR A 54 -13.21 4.82 22.94
N LEU A 55 -12.50 3.72 22.78
CA LEU A 55 -12.15 3.16 21.48
C LEU A 55 -13.01 1.93 21.21
N ILE A 56 -13.68 1.90 20.06
CA ILE A 56 -14.38 0.72 19.56
C ILE A 56 -13.64 0.28 18.29
N PRO A 57 -12.72 -0.70 18.36
CA PRO A 57 -11.91 -1.11 17.20
C PRO A 57 -12.76 -1.57 16.02
N GLY A 58 -13.90 -2.20 16.30
CA GLY A 58 -14.85 -2.70 15.31
C GLY A 58 -14.39 -4.00 14.64
N ASP A 59 -14.97 -4.30 13.48
CA ASP A 59 -14.85 -5.58 12.78
C ASP A 59 -14.10 -5.44 11.44
N GLY A 60 -13.63 -6.56 10.89
CA GLY A 60 -12.96 -6.61 9.58
C GLY A 60 -11.66 -5.80 9.57
N ILE A 61 -11.59 -4.74 8.75
CA ILE A 61 -10.45 -3.82 8.73
C ILE A 61 -10.39 -2.88 9.94
N GLY A 62 -11.42 -2.85 10.79
CA GLY A 62 -11.51 -1.92 11.93
C GLY A 62 -10.32 -1.97 12.89
N PRO A 63 -9.89 -3.14 13.39
CA PRO A 63 -8.76 -3.25 14.30
C PRO A 63 -7.44 -2.71 13.72
N GLU A 64 -7.17 -2.96 12.44
CA GLU A 64 -5.91 -2.54 11.80
C GLU A 64 -5.87 -1.01 11.58
N ILE A 65 -6.96 -0.39 11.13
CA ILE A 65 -7.01 1.06 10.96
C ILE A 65 -7.06 1.79 12.31
N SER A 66 -7.70 1.20 13.33
CA SER A 66 -7.73 1.75 14.68
C SER A 66 -6.33 1.78 15.31
N ASN A 67 -5.60 0.66 15.20
CA ASN A 67 -4.21 0.58 15.64
C ASN A 67 -3.31 1.61 14.91
N SER A 68 -3.55 1.83 13.61
CA SER A 68 -2.86 2.88 12.85
C SER A 68 -3.10 4.27 13.45
N VAL A 69 -4.33 4.60 13.80
CA VAL A 69 -4.66 5.90 14.41
C VAL A 69 -4.02 6.04 15.80
N GLN A 70 -4.04 4.98 16.62
CA GLN A 70 -3.40 4.99 17.94
C GLN A 70 -1.90 5.30 17.85
N LYS A 71 -1.17 4.66 16.92
CA LYS A 71 0.25 4.93 16.68
C LYS A 71 0.53 6.36 16.24
N ILE A 72 -0.32 6.92 15.37
CA ILE A 72 -0.20 8.32 14.93
C ILE A 72 -0.42 9.27 16.12
N PHE A 73 -1.39 8.98 16.99
CA PHE A 73 -1.68 9.77 18.18
C PHE A 73 -0.56 9.73 19.21
N GLU A 74 0.01 8.55 19.45
CA GLU A 74 1.15 8.35 20.34
C GLU A 74 2.34 9.20 19.90
N ALA A 75 2.70 9.13 18.62
CA ALA A 75 3.86 9.84 18.10
C ALA A 75 3.58 11.32 17.77
N ALA A 76 2.31 11.74 17.72
CA ALA A 76 1.91 13.14 17.79
C ALA A 76 1.82 13.66 19.24
N GLU A 77 2.10 12.82 20.23
CA GLU A 77 2.04 13.13 21.67
C GLU A 77 0.69 13.75 22.05
N VAL A 78 -0.39 13.11 21.61
CA VAL A 78 -1.75 13.55 21.94
C VAL A 78 -2.07 13.11 23.37
N PRO A 79 -2.53 14.00 24.27
CA PRO A 79 -2.79 13.68 25.68
C PRO A 79 -4.12 12.93 25.85
N ILE A 80 -4.23 11.75 25.24
CA ILE A 80 -5.41 10.88 25.26
C ILE A 80 -5.02 9.49 25.73
N SER A 81 -5.85 8.92 26.61
CA SER A 81 -5.78 7.51 27.00
C SER A 81 -6.94 6.75 26.36
N TRP A 82 -6.66 5.58 25.76
CA TRP A 82 -7.66 4.79 25.07
C TRP A 82 -8.30 3.75 26.01
N GLU A 83 -9.62 3.81 26.18
CA GLU A 83 -10.41 2.76 26.82
C GLU A 83 -11.07 1.90 25.75
N SER A 84 -10.43 0.78 25.40
CA SER A 84 -10.94 -0.10 24.34
C SER A 84 -12.11 -0.95 24.84
N VAL A 85 -13.22 -0.93 24.12
CA VAL A 85 -14.43 -1.71 24.42
C VAL A 85 -14.92 -2.47 23.19
N ASP A 86 -15.55 -3.61 23.45
CA ASP A 86 -16.22 -4.42 22.44
C ASP A 86 -17.73 -4.14 22.48
N VAL A 87 -18.32 -3.94 21.30
CA VAL A 87 -19.75 -3.68 21.11
C VAL A 87 -20.49 -4.86 20.49
N THR A 88 -19.81 -6.01 20.34
CA THR A 88 -20.40 -7.25 19.84
C THR A 88 -21.66 -7.58 20.63
N PRO A 89 -22.83 -7.72 19.97
CA PRO A 89 -24.11 -7.83 20.65
C PRO A 89 -24.21 -9.10 21.48
N VAL A 90 -24.60 -8.94 22.75
CA VAL A 90 -24.81 -10.04 23.67
C VAL A 90 -26.31 -10.32 23.78
N LYS A 91 -26.66 -11.61 23.80
CA LYS A 91 -28.05 -12.04 24.01
C LYS A 91 -28.41 -11.85 25.47
N SER A 92 -29.35 -10.94 25.73
CA SER A 92 -29.88 -10.69 27.07
C SER A 92 -30.79 -11.86 27.52
N PRO A 93 -31.08 -12.00 28.83
CA PRO A 93 -31.95 -13.06 29.36
C PRO A 93 -33.36 -13.08 28.76
N ASP A 94 -33.83 -11.95 28.23
CA ASP A 94 -35.10 -11.80 27.51
C ASP A 94 -35.04 -12.22 26.03
N GLY A 95 -33.92 -12.81 25.60
CA GLY A 95 -33.68 -13.28 24.24
C GLY A 95 -33.33 -12.20 23.22
N LYS A 96 -33.28 -10.92 23.61
CA LYS A 96 -32.96 -9.79 22.73
C LYS A 96 -31.45 -9.50 22.72
N PHE A 97 -30.92 -9.18 21.55
CA PHE A 97 -29.53 -8.74 21.40
C PHE A 97 -29.39 -7.27 21.83
N ARG A 98 -28.39 -6.98 22.68
CA ARG A 98 -28.08 -5.63 23.16
C ARG A 98 -26.58 -5.37 23.14
N ILE A 99 -26.21 -4.10 23.15
CA ILE A 99 -24.82 -3.65 23.33
C ILE A 99 -24.36 -4.06 24.75
N PRO A 100 -23.13 -4.58 24.92
CA PRO A 100 -22.57 -4.91 26.23
C PRO A 100 -22.61 -3.73 27.21
N LEU A 101 -22.96 -4.00 28.47
CA LEU A 101 -23.07 -2.97 29.51
C LEU A 101 -21.76 -2.19 29.68
N ARG A 102 -20.60 -2.87 29.62
CA ARG A 102 -19.28 -2.24 29.69
C ARG A 102 -19.06 -1.17 28.61
N ALA A 103 -19.53 -1.41 27.39
CA ALA A 103 -19.42 -0.43 26.31
C ALA A 103 -20.36 0.77 26.54
N ILE A 104 -21.56 0.51 27.07
CA ILE A 104 -22.50 1.57 27.47
C ILE A 104 -21.89 2.44 28.57
N GLU A 105 -21.38 1.82 29.64
CA GLU A 105 -20.73 2.51 30.76
C GLU A 105 -19.53 3.34 30.30
N SER A 106 -18.65 2.78 29.47
CA SER A 106 -17.49 3.50 28.93
C SER A 106 -17.89 4.73 28.12
N VAL A 107 -18.82 4.60 27.17
CA VAL A 107 -19.26 5.73 26.34
C VAL A 107 -20.02 6.76 27.20
N THR A 108 -20.87 6.34 28.14
CA THR A 108 -21.57 7.27 29.04
C THR A 108 -20.60 8.03 29.96
N LYS A 109 -19.56 7.34 30.48
CA LYS A 109 -18.52 7.94 31.33
C LYS A 109 -17.64 8.92 30.57
N ASN A 110 -17.08 8.48 29.44
CA ASN A 110 -16.10 9.25 28.69
C ASN A 110 -16.74 10.28 27.74
N ARG A 111 -18.02 10.08 27.38
CA ARG A 111 -18.86 10.86 26.43
C ARG A 111 -18.36 10.93 24.99
N ILE A 112 -17.07 10.74 24.77
CA ILE A 112 -16.42 10.78 23.48
C ILE A 112 -15.94 9.38 23.11
N GLY A 113 -16.21 8.98 21.87
CA GLY A 113 -15.76 7.72 21.32
C GLY A 113 -15.17 7.85 19.92
N LEU A 114 -14.18 7.02 19.63
CA LEU A 114 -13.68 6.75 18.27
C LEU A 114 -14.03 5.31 17.90
N LYS A 115 -14.61 5.12 16.73
CA LYS A 115 -15.22 3.86 16.33
C LYS A 115 -14.80 3.44 14.92
N GLY A 116 -14.32 2.20 14.80
CA GLY A 116 -14.13 1.52 13.52
C GLY A 116 -15.45 1.01 12.91
N PRO A 117 -15.40 0.47 11.68
CA PRO A 117 -16.56 -0.13 11.02
C PRO A 117 -17.11 -1.31 11.82
N LEU A 118 -18.43 -1.46 11.85
CA LEU A 118 -19.12 -2.60 12.49
C LEU A 118 -19.88 -3.40 11.46
N ALA A 119 -19.81 -4.73 11.57
CA ALA A 119 -20.60 -5.62 10.74
C ALA A 119 -22.08 -5.53 11.11
N THR A 120 -22.96 -5.51 10.10
CA THR A 120 -24.41 -5.65 10.29
C THR A 120 -24.89 -6.83 9.45
N PRO A 121 -25.51 -7.86 10.04
CA PRO A 121 -26.03 -8.99 9.28
C PRO A 121 -27.25 -8.55 8.43
N VAL A 122 -27.31 -9.00 7.17
CA VAL A 122 -28.36 -8.61 6.21
C VAL A 122 -29.55 -9.57 6.30
N GLY A 123 -30.76 -9.03 6.50
CA GLY A 123 -32.03 -9.76 6.37
C GLY A 123 -32.36 -10.80 7.45
N LYS A 124 -31.42 -11.13 8.36
CA LYS A 124 -31.61 -12.01 9.52
C LYS A 124 -30.68 -11.54 10.66
N GLY A 125 -31.12 -11.63 11.91
CA GLY A 125 -30.27 -11.35 13.09
C GLY A 125 -30.70 -10.12 13.89
N HIS A 126 -29.72 -9.45 14.52
CA HIS A 126 -29.95 -8.27 15.36
C HIS A 126 -30.13 -7.00 14.51
N GLN A 127 -30.83 -5.99 15.05
CA GLN A 127 -30.89 -4.65 14.45
C GLN A 127 -29.47 -4.07 14.30
N SER A 128 -29.28 -3.15 13.35
CA SER A 128 -27.97 -2.52 13.10
C SER A 128 -27.38 -1.93 14.39
N LEU A 129 -26.15 -2.35 14.73
CA LEU A 129 -25.44 -1.87 15.91
C LEU A 129 -25.15 -0.37 15.85
N ASN A 130 -24.92 0.15 14.64
CA ASN A 130 -24.75 1.59 14.42
C ASN A 130 -26.01 2.36 14.84
N LEU A 131 -27.20 1.87 14.46
CA LEU A 131 -28.47 2.46 14.85
C LEU A 131 -28.70 2.34 16.37
N ALA A 132 -28.38 1.19 16.96
CA ALA A 132 -28.49 0.98 18.39
C ALA A 132 -27.62 1.95 19.20
N LEU A 133 -26.35 2.16 18.80
CA LEU A 133 -25.44 3.11 19.44
C LEU A 133 -25.98 4.55 19.33
N ARG A 134 -26.44 4.95 18.13
CA ARG A 134 -26.98 6.31 17.89
C ARG A 134 -28.21 6.58 18.74
N LYS A 135 -29.14 5.62 18.85
CA LYS A 135 -30.33 5.73 19.71
C LYS A 135 -29.97 5.73 21.19
N GLN A 136 -29.09 4.81 21.63
CA GLN A 136 -28.70 4.67 23.03
C GLN A 136 -28.07 5.95 23.60
N PHE A 137 -27.26 6.66 22.80
CA PHE A 137 -26.57 7.88 23.22
C PHE A 137 -27.20 9.17 22.65
N ASN A 138 -28.40 9.09 22.07
CA ASN A 138 -29.12 10.21 21.45
C ASN A 138 -28.23 11.06 20.52
N LEU A 139 -27.45 10.40 19.66
CA LEU A 139 -26.55 11.04 18.69
C LEU A 139 -27.32 11.51 17.47
N PHE A 140 -27.93 12.68 17.58
CA PHE A 140 -28.96 13.16 16.66
C PHE A 140 -28.49 13.75 15.34
N ALA A 141 -27.26 14.26 15.27
CA ALA A 141 -26.71 14.85 14.05
C ALA A 141 -25.50 14.04 13.56
N ASN A 142 -25.55 13.55 12.32
CA ASN A 142 -24.39 12.96 11.66
C ASN A 142 -23.76 14.01 10.73
N VAL A 143 -22.52 14.40 11.00
CA VAL A 143 -21.77 15.41 10.26
C VAL A 143 -20.76 14.71 9.36
N ARG A 144 -20.86 14.94 8.06
CA ARG A 144 -19.99 14.35 7.03
C ARG A 144 -19.46 15.44 6.10
N PRO A 145 -18.27 15.99 6.39
CA PRO A 145 -17.59 16.91 5.50
C PRO A 145 -16.99 16.17 4.30
N CYS A 146 -17.13 16.78 3.12
CA CYS A 146 -16.65 16.27 1.86
C CYS A 146 -15.79 17.33 1.19
N LYS A 147 -14.48 17.10 1.16
CA LYS A 147 -13.50 18.04 0.64
C LYS A 147 -12.53 17.36 -0.31
N THR A 148 -12.29 17.97 -1.47
CA THR A 148 -11.26 17.51 -2.42
C THR A 148 -9.90 17.50 -1.73
N LEU A 149 -9.21 16.37 -1.84
CA LEU A 149 -7.86 16.21 -1.31
C LEU A 149 -6.83 16.63 -2.35
N GLU A 150 -5.99 17.61 -2.01
CA GLU A 150 -4.89 18.01 -2.89
C GLU A 150 -3.95 16.83 -3.17
N GLY A 151 -3.72 16.54 -4.46
CA GLY A 151 -2.84 15.47 -4.93
C GLY A 151 -3.51 14.10 -5.11
N TYR A 152 -4.77 13.93 -4.72
CA TYR A 152 -5.58 12.79 -5.15
C TYR A 152 -6.49 13.19 -6.31
N LYS A 153 -6.14 12.80 -7.54
CA LYS A 153 -6.87 13.22 -8.73
C LYS A 153 -8.22 12.53 -8.85
N THR A 154 -9.29 13.32 -8.86
CA THR A 154 -10.67 12.90 -9.10
C THR A 154 -11.23 13.60 -10.33
N PRO A 155 -12.34 13.14 -10.93
CA PRO A 155 -13.03 13.87 -12.00
C PRO A 155 -13.56 15.25 -11.57
N TYR A 156 -13.73 15.46 -10.26
CA TYR A 156 -14.19 16.70 -9.66
C TYR A 156 -13.04 17.44 -8.98
N GLU A 157 -13.08 18.76 -9.00
CA GLU A 157 -12.10 19.65 -8.37
C GLU A 157 -12.81 20.65 -7.44
N ASN A 158 -12.10 21.14 -6.42
CA ASN A 158 -12.56 22.19 -5.51
C ASN A 158 -13.89 21.90 -4.78
N VAL A 159 -14.20 20.63 -4.52
CA VAL A 159 -15.34 20.24 -3.69
C VAL A 159 -15.04 20.61 -2.24
N ASP A 160 -15.92 21.36 -1.57
CA ASP A 160 -15.83 21.66 -0.14
C ASP A 160 -17.23 21.91 0.44
N LEU A 161 -17.94 20.83 0.77
CA LEU A 161 -19.28 20.88 1.33
C LEU A 161 -19.39 20.04 2.60
N VAL A 162 -20.42 20.27 3.40
CA VAL A 162 -20.74 19.44 4.56
C VAL A 162 -22.18 18.98 4.51
N THR A 163 -22.41 17.71 4.81
CA THR A 163 -23.75 17.15 4.99
C THR A 163 -24.02 16.94 6.47
N ILE A 164 -25.18 17.40 6.92
CA ILE A 164 -25.69 17.27 8.29
C ILE A 164 -27.00 16.49 8.20
N ARG A 165 -26.92 15.23 8.63
CA ARG A 165 -28.00 14.26 8.55
C ARG A 165 -28.68 14.11 9.91
N GLU A 166 -30.01 14.18 9.93
CA GLU A 166 -30.82 13.72 11.07
C GLU A 166 -30.60 12.21 11.26
N ASN A 167 -30.33 11.78 12.49
CA ASN A 167 -29.75 10.45 12.73
C ASN A 167 -30.55 9.60 13.74
N THR A 168 -31.75 10.03 14.15
CA THR A 168 -32.59 9.34 15.15
C THR A 168 -33.91 8.80 14.60
N GLU A 169 -34.49 9.42 13.57
CA GLU A 169 -35.83 9.10 13.07
C GLU A 169 -35.85 8.98 11.53
N GLY A 170 -36.97 9.31 10.88
CA GLY A 170 -37.19 9.14 9.45
C GLY A 170 -37.55 7.69 9.09
N GLU A 171 -37.09 7.26 7.93
CA GLU A 171 -37.26 5.91 7.39
C GLU A 171 -36.49 4.86 8.21
N TYR A 172 -35.53 5.32 9.04
CA TYR A 172 -34.70 4.49 9.93
C TYR A 172 -35.35 4.24 11.30
N SER A 173 -36.62 4.62 11.47
CA SER A 173 -37.41 4.29 12.66
C SER A 173 -37.47 2.77 12.91
N GLY A 174 -37.41 1.98 11.84
CA GLY A 174 -37.49 0.51 11.86
C GLY A 174 -38.91 -0.01 12.09
N ILE A 175 -39.93 0.83 11.84
CA ILE A 175 -41.33 0.48 12.02
C ILE A 175 -41.87 -0.07 10.70
N GLU A 176 -41.93 -1.40 10.63
CA GLU A 176 -42.42 -2.13 9.46
C GLU A 176 -43.41 -3.22 9.89
N HIS A 177 -44.46 -3.42 9.11
CA HIS A 177 -45.38 -4.54 9.32
C HIS A 177 -46.03 -4.99 8.02
N THR A 178 -46.42 -6.25 7.97
CA THR A 178 -47.21 -6.81 6.88
C THR A 178 -48.68 -6.54 7.16
N ILE A 179 -49.34 -5.78 6.29
CA ILE A 179 -50.78 -5.48 6.43
C ILE A 179 -51.59 -6.73 6.08
N VAL A 180 -51.30 -7.31 4.91
CA VAL A 180 -51.83 -8.57 4.41
C VAL A 180 -50.71 -9.33 3.68
N PRO A 181 -50.81 -10.65 3.48
CA PRO A 181 -49.79 -11.39 2.73
C PRO A 181 -49.44 -10.72 1.40
N GLY A 182 -48.16 -10.39 1.20
CA GLY A 182 -47.67 -9.69 0.00
C GLY A 182 -47.71 -8.16 0.07
N VAL A 183 -48.23 -7.54 1.14
CA VAL A 183 -48.26 -6.08 1.31
C VAL A 183 -47.54 -5.69 2.60
N VAL A 184 -46.40 -5.01 2.45
CA VAL A 184 -45.58 -4.51 3.55
C VAL A 184 -45.67 -2.98 3.61
N GLN A 185 -45.85 -2.45 4.80
CA GLN A 185 -45.81 -1.02 5.07
C GLN A 185 -44.60 -0.68 5.94
N SER A 186 -43.85 0.33 5.50
CA SER A 186 -42.79 0.97 6.30
C SER A 186 -43.23 2.39 6.67
N ILE A 187 -43.14 2.74 7.95
CA ILE A 187 -43.61 4.03 8.46
C ILE A 187 -42.43 4.99 8.65
N LYS A 188 -42.42 6.05 7.84
CA LYS A 188 -41.53 7.21 8.03
C LYS A 188 -42.08 8.11 9.13
N LEU A 189 -41.28 8.35 10.16
CA LEU A 189 -41.64 9.22 11.28
C LEU A 189 -40.76 10.47 11.29
N ILE A 190 -41.39 11.65 11.30
CA ILE A 190 -40.69 12.94 11.44
C ILE A 190 -41.36 13.69 12.58
N THR A 191 -40.56 14.22 13.51
CA THR A 191 -41.01 15.00 14.66
C THR A 191 -40.46 16.42 14.59
N GLU A 192 -41.24 17.37 15.11
CA GLU A 192 -40.83 18.78 15.17
C GLU A 192 -39.58 18.95 16.03
N HIS A 193 -39.52 18.27 17.19
CA HIS A 193 -38.38 18.32 18.10
C HIS A 193 -37.07 17.90 17.43
N ALA A 194 -37.05 16.74 16.75
CA ALA A 194 -35.85 16.26 16.09
C ALA A 194 -35.45 17.14 14.89
N SER A 195 -36.44 17.65 14.15
CA SER A 195 -36.23 18.56 13.02
C SER A 195 -35.63 19.91 13.46
N LEU A 196 -36.11 20.47 14.57
CA LEU A 196 -35.60 21.72 15.14
C LEU A 196 -34.15 21.57 15.59
N ARG A 197 -33.82 20.57 16.42
CA ARG A 197 -32.45 20.41 16.96
C ARG A 197 -31.38 20.18 15.88
N VAL A 198 -31.67 19.39 14.85
CA VAL A 198 -30.71 19.14 13.77
C VAL A 198 -30.54 20.37 12.88
N SER A 199 -31.62 21.11 12.66
CA SER A 199 -31.57 22.38 11.93
C SER A 199 -30.78 23.43 12.72
N GLU A 200 -31.04 23.59 14.02
CA GLU A 200 -30.28 24.49 14.89
C GLU A 200 -28.80 24.14 14.92
N TYR A 201 -28.47 22.85 15.02
CA TYR A 201 -27.09 22.40 14.92
C TYR A 201 -26.47 22.75 13.57
N ALA A 202 -27.19 22.61 12.45
CA ALA A 202 -26.68 22.92 11.12
C ALA A 202 -26.38 24.41 10.93
N PHE A 203 -27.29 25.30 11.35
CA PHE A 203 -27.05 26.74 11.30
C PHE A 203 -25.92 27.18 12.23
N LEU A 204 -25.87 26.64 13.46
CA LEU A 204 -24.77 26.91 14.37
C LEU A 204 -23.43 26.42 13.81
N TYR A 205 -23.42 25.23 13.23
CA TYR A 205 -22.24 24.68 12.54
C TYR A 205 -21.78 25.63 11.44
N ALA A 206 -22.71 26.07 10.58
CA ALA A 206 -22.40 26.98 9.49
C ALA A 206 -21.77 28.29 10.01
N LYS A 207 -22.39 28.91 11.02
CA LYS A 207 -21.88 30.13 11.65
C LYS A 207 -20.48 29.96 12.23
N LEU A 208 -20.24 28.91 13.02
CA LEU A 208 -18.95 28.67 13.68
C LEU A 208 -17.83 28.35 12.68
N HIS A 209 -18.16 27.72 11.56
CA HIS A 209 -17.21 27.38 10.51
C HIS A 209 -17.11 28.45 9.42
N LYS A 210 -17.75 29.62 9.61
CA LYS A 210 -17.78 30.73 8.65
C LYS A 210 -18.22 30.28 7.25
N ARG A 211 -19.21 29.38 7.24
CA ARG A 211 -19.96 28.96 6.06
C ARG A 211 -21.03 30.02 5.80
N GLU A 212 -21.38 30.23 4.54
CA GLU A 212 -22.24 31.34 4.14
C GLU A 212 -23.67 30.88 3.87
N LYS A 213 -23.87 29.57 3.65
CA LYS A 213 -25.12 29.05 3.13
C LYS A 213 -25.52 27.70 3.74
N VAL A 214 -26.79 27.58 4.10
CA VAL A 214 -27.43 26.32 4.52
C VAL A 214 -28.57 25.99 3.57
N THR A 215 -28.47 24.82 2.93
CA THR A 215 -29.49 24.26 2.02
C THR A 215 -30.26 23.14 2.72
N VAL A 216 -31.58 23.29 2.85
CA VAL A 216 -32.46 22.23 3.36
C VAL A 216 -32.90 21.33 2.22
N VAL A 217 -32.60 20.03 2.34
CA VAL A 217 -32.99 19.04 1.32
C VAL A 217 -34.24 18.30 1.75
N HIS A 218 -35.25 18.28 0.87
CA HIS A 218 -36.56 17.68 1.16
C HIS A 218 -37.24 17.14 -0.10
N LYS A 219 -38.38 16.47 0.07
CA LYS A 219 -39.30 16.03 -0.98
C LYS A 219 -40.75 16.32 -0.61
N ALA A 220 -40.98 17.50 -0.05
CA ALA A 220 -42.29 17.94 0.46
C ALA A 220 -43.38 18.08 -0.62
N ASN A 221 -43.01 18.07 -1.91
CA ASN A 221 -43.98 18.01 -3.01
C ASN A 221 -44.77 16.68 -3.04
N ILE A 222 -44.12 15.58 -2.62
CA ILE A 222 -44.73 14.26 -2.49
C ILE A 222 -45.09 13.99 -1.02
N MET A 223 -44.12 14.15 -0.10
CA MET A 223 -44.28 13.93 1.34
C MET A 223 -44.71 15.21 2.06
N ARG A 224 -45.94 15.64 1.78
CA ARG A 224 -46.46 16.96 2.21
C ARG A 224 -46.45 17.17 3.73
N LEU A 225 -46.69 16.12 4.51
CA LEU A 225 -46.79 16.22 5.97
C LEU A 225 -45.43 16.01 6.66
N SER A 226 -44.74 14.91 6.36
CA SER A 226 -43.46 14.56 7.01
C SER A 226 -42.36 15.55 6.63
N ASP A 227 -42.02 15.64 5.34
CA ASP A 227 -40.98 16.57 4.88
C ASP A 227 -41.45 18.03 4.97
N GLY A 228 -42.76 18.28 4.89
CA GLY A 228 -43.33 19.60 5.15
C GLY A 228 -43.08 20.07 6.59
N LEU A 229 -43.19 19.19 7.58
CA LEU A 229 -42.87 19.50 8.97
C LEU A 229 -41.37 19.78 9.16
N PHE A 230 -40.50 18.97 8.56
CA PHE A 230 -39.05 19.19 8.59
C PHE A 230 -38.68 20.56 8.00
N LEU A 231 -39.24 20.88 6.83
CA LEU A 231 -39.01 22.15 6.14
C LEU A 231 -39.51 23.36 6.96
N LYS A 232 -40.71 23.26 7.54
CA LYS A 232 -41.26 24.30 8.42
C LYS A 232 -40.35 24.55 9.63
N SER A 233 -39.86 23.49 10.26
CA SER A 233 -38.96 23.57 11.41
C SER A 233 -37.63 24.26 11.02
N ALA A 234 -37.06 23.90 9.86
CA ALA A 234 -35.84 24.52 9.37
C ALA A 234 -36.02 26.01 9.03
N ARG A 235 -37.16 26.42 8.45
CA ARG A 235 -37.50 27.83 8.22
C ARG A 235 -37.53 28.63 9.52
N GLN A 236 -38.18 28.09 10.56
CA GLN A 236 -38.25 28.73 11.88
C GLN A 236 -36.85 28.93 12.49
N VAL A 237 -35.94 27.98 12.28
CA VAL A 237 -34.55 28.12 12.72
C VAL A 237 -33.81 29.16 11.90
N ALA A 238 -34.02 29.21 10.59
CA ALA A 238 -33.36 30.15 9.69
C ALA A 238 -33.60 31.62 10.11
N GLU A 239 -34.79 31.94 10.63
CA GLU A 239 -35.12 33.27 11.16
C GLU A 239 -34.20 33.72 12.31
N LYS A 240 -33.63 32.77 13.07
CA LYS A 240 -32.67 33.06 14.16
C LYS A 240 -31.26 33.35 13.67
N TYR A 241 -30.94 33.07 12.40
CA TYR A 241 -29.61 33.18 11.81
C TYR A 241 -29.64 34.00 10.50
N PRO A 242 -30.05 35.28 10.52
CA PRO A 242 -30.19 36.11 9.33
C PRO A 242 -28.88 36.31 8.55
N GLU A 243 -27.73 36.07 9.17
CA GLU A 243 -26.41 36.13 8.55
C GLU A 243 -26.08 34.95 7.63
N ILE A 244 -26.83 33.84 7.72
CA ILE A 244 -26.63 32.64 6.90
C ILE A 244 -27.68 32.60 5.79
N LYS A 245 -27.25 32.46 4.54
CA LYS A 245 -28.17 32.32 3.41
C LYS A 245 -28.94 31.00 3.52
N PHE A 246 -30.25 31.08 3.55
CA PHE A 246 -31.14 29.93 3.57
C PHE A 246 -31.61 29.56 2.16
N GLU A 247 -31.48 28.29 1.78
CA GLU A 247 -31.99 27.74 0.53
C GLU A 247 -32.77 26.44 0.78
N GLU A 248 -33.76 26.17 -0.07
CA GLU A 248 -34.57 24.95 -0.03
C GLU A 248 -34.47 24.26 -1.38
N MET A 249 -34.22 22.96 -1.39
CA MET A 249 -34.08 22.22 -2.63
C MET A 249 -34.69 20.83 -2.54
N TYR A 250 -35.29 20.39 -3.65
CA TYR A 250 -35.77 19.03 -3.77
C TYR A 250 -34.62 18.03 -3.89
N LEU A 251 -34.74 16.87 -3.26
CA LEU A 251 -33.72 15.81 -3.25
C LEU A 251 -33.18 15.46 -4.65
N ASP A 252 -34.07 15.26 -5.62
CA ASP A 252 -33.71 14.94 -7.00
C ASP A 252 -32.92 16.07 -7.68
N THR A 253 -33.32 17.32 -7.43
CA THR A 253 -32.64 18.51 -7.94
C THR A 253 -31.25 18.64 -7.32
N VAL A 254 -31.11 18.33 -6.03
CA VAL A 254 -29.79 18.30 -5.36
C VAL A 254 -28.92 17.21 -5.98
N CYS A 255 -29.40 15.97 -6.12
CA CYS A 255 -28.63 14.89 -6.74
C CYS A 255 -28.13 15.27 -8.15
N LEU A 256 -29.00 15.83 -8.99
CA LEU A 256 -28.63 16.25 -10.35
C LEU A 256 -27.56 17.34 -10.32
N LYS A 257 -27.80 18.42 -9.55
CA LYS A 257 -26.91 19.57 -9.48
C LYS A 257 -25.57 19.25 -8.82
N MET A 258 -25.57 18.37 -7.81
CA MET A 258 -24.38 17.95 -7.08
C MET A 258 -23.38 17.21 -8.00
N VAL A 259 -23.89 16.37 -8.90
CA VAL A 259 -23.07 15.64 -9.87
C VAL A 259 -22.61 16.53 -11.03
N GLN A 260 -23.37 17.58 -11.36
CA GLN A 260 -23.02 18.55 -12.40
C GLN A 260 -21.95 19.55 -11.91
N ASP A 261 -22.20 20.17 -10.76
CA ASP A 261 -21.30 21.13 -10.14
C ASP A 261 -21.49 21.12 -8.61
N PRO A 262 -20.65 20.37 -7.87
CA PRO A 262 -20.74 20.32 -6.42
C PRO A 262 -20.28 21.60 -5.73
N THR A 263 -19.58 22.52 -6.42
CA THR A 263 -19.03 23.74 -5.81
C THR A 263 -20.09 24.77 -5.44
N GLN A 264 -21.32 24.61 -5.97
CA GLN A 264 -22.46 25.46 -5.61
C GLN A 264 -23.02 25.19 -4.20
N PHE A 265 -22.64 24.09 -3.56
CA PHE A 265 -23.15 23.69 -2.26
C PHE A 265 -22.17 24.00 -1.13
N ASP A 266 -22.70 24.29 0.05
CA ASP A 266 -21.92 24.66 1.23
C ASP A 266 -22.29 23.74 2.41
N CYS A 267 -23.28 24.10 3.24
CA CYS A 267 -23.83 23.23 4.27
C CYS A 267 -25.20 22.69 3.85
N LEU A 268 -25.42 21.37 3.89
CA LEU A 268 -26.72 20.76 3.62
C LEU A 268 -27.28 20.10 4.87
N VAL A 269 -28.56 20.33 5.16
CA VAL A 269 -29.29 19.67 6.25
C VAL A 269 -30.49 18.90 5.75
N MET A 270 -30.70 17.68 6.24
CA MET A 270 -31.70 16.78 5.66
C MET A 270 -32.16 15.64 6.60
N PRO A 271 -33.35 15.06 6.33
CA PRO A 271 -33.83 13.83 6.98
C PRO A 271 -32.91 12.63 6.75
N ASN A 272 -33.10 11.61 7.59
CA ASN A 272 -32.19 10.49 7.76
C ASN A 272 -31.80 9.74 6.47
N LEU A 273 -32.79 9.24 5.70
CA LEU A 273 -32.50 8.48 4.48
C LEU A 273 -31.80 9.32 3.40
N TYR A 274 -32.15 10.60 3.29
CA TYR A 274 -31.55 11.48 2.28
C TYR A 274 -30.10 11.79 2.63
N GLY A 275 -29.83 11.97 3.92
CA GLY A 275 -28.48 12.14 4.44
C GLY A 275 -27.60 10.94 4.14
N ASP A 276 -28.12 9.73 4.25
CA ASP A 276 -27.41 8.51 3.90
C ASP A 276 -26.97 8.52 2.43
N ILE A 277 -27.93 8.68 1.52
CA ILE A 277 -27.70 8.64 0.08
C ILE A 277 -26.80 9.78 -0.39
N LEU A 278 -27.10 11.01 0.03
CA LEU A 278 -26.37 12.19 -0.44
C LEU A 278 -24.95 12.23 0.11
N SER A 279 -24.71 11.81 1.35
CA SER A 279 -23.35 11.84 1.89
C SER A 279 -22.43 10.79 1.25
N ASP A 280 -22.97 9.62 0.88
CA ASP A 280 -22.24 8.61 0.10
C ASP A 280 -22.00 9.07 -1.35
N LEU A 281 -22.98 9.74 -1.97
CA LEU A 281 -22.78 10.40 -3.27
C LEU A 281 -21.64 11.42 -3.19
N CYS A 282 -21.64 12.25 -2.14
CA CYS A 282 -20.59 13.24 -1.91
C CYS A 282 -19.22 12.59 -1.74
N ALA A 283 -19.12 11.50 -0.97
CA ALA A 283 -17.88 10.72 -0.84
C ALA A 283 -17.35 10.25 -2.20
N GLY A 284 -18.22 9.82 -3.12
CA GLY A 284 -17.87 9.45 -4.49
C GLY A 284 -17.20 10.58 -5.28
N LEU A 285 -17.58 11.84 -5.04
CA LEU A 285 -17.01 13.00 -5.73
C LEU A 285 -15.53 13.23 -5.38
N ILE A 286 -15.12 12.89 -4.16
CA ILE A 286 -13.76 13.15 -3.63
C ILE A 286 -12.86 11.92 -3.59
N GLY A 287 -13.28 10.81 -4.20
CA GLY A 287 -12.45 9.60 -4.33
C GLY A 287 -12.93 8.39 -3.56
N GLY A 288 -14.07 8.49 -2.87
CA GLY A 288 -14.78 7.37 -2.25
C GLY A 288 -14.81 7.38 -0.71
N LEU A 289 -15.49 6.37 -0.17
CA LEU A 289 -15.76 6.24 1.28
C LEU A 289 -14.49 6.06 2.13
N GLY A 290 -13.39 5.59 1.54
CA GLY A 290 -12.10 5.41 2.22
C GLY A 290 -11.42 6.71 2.66
N LEU A 291 -11.92 7.86 2.20
CA LEU A 291 -11.39 9.19 2.51
C LEU A 291 -12.38 10.06 3.32
N THR A 292 -13.60 9.58 3.55
CA THR A 292 -14.68 10.40 4.08
C THR A 292 -14.82 10.19 5.59
N PRO A 293 -14.56 11.22 6.42
CA PRO A 293 -14.76 11.13 7.85
C PRO A 293 -16.22 11.40 8.24
N SER A 294 -16.58 11.02 9.46
CA SER A 294 -17.87 11.36 10.04
C SER A 294 -17.84 11.52 11.56
N GLY A 295 -18.71 12.40 12.06
CA GLY A 295 -18.96 12.58 13.49
C GLY A 295 -20.46 12.45 13.79
N ASN A 296 -20.82 11.55 14.69
CA ASN A 296 -22.17 11.46 15.25
C ASN A 296 -22.21 12.27 16.54
N ILE A 297 -23.02 13.32 16.55
CA ILE A 297 -23.08 14.33 17.60
C ILE A 297 -24.40 14.17 18.36
N GLY A 298 -24.32 14.10 19.68
CA GLY A 298 -25.44 14.08 20.59
C GLY A 298 -25.51 15.32 21.48
N GLU A 299 -26.49 15.34 22.36
CA GLU A 299 -26.66 16.37 23.37
C GLU A 299 -25.58 16.25 24.48
N ASN A 300 -25.35 17.33 25.22
CA ASN A 300 -24.45 17.35 26.39
C ASN A 300 -22.99 16.95 26.10
N GLY A 301 -22.53 17.19 24.87
CA GLY A 301 -21.15 16.92 24.43
C GLY A 301 -20.85 15.43 24.22
N ALA A 302 -21.87 14.58 24.09
CA ALA A 302 -21.67 13.20 23.66
C ALA A 302 -21.37 13.16 22.16
N ALA A 303 -20.31 12.46 21.75
CA ALA A 303 -19.96 12.35 20.34
C ALA A 303 -19.23 11.03 20.04
N ILE A 304 -19.60 10.38 18.93
CA ILE A 304 -18.90 9.21 18.40
C ILE A 304 -18.42 9.52 16.99
N PHE A 305 -17.11 9.51 16.80
CA PHE A 305 -16.45 9.72 15.52
C PHE A 305 -16.18 8.38 14.85
N GLU A 306 -16.50 8.25 13.57
CA GLU A 306 -16.36 6.99 12.84
C GLU A 306 -16.00 7.21 11.38
N ALA A 307 -15.37 6.23 10.76
CA ALA A 307 -15.24 6.18 9.31
C ALA A 307 -16.58 5.79 8.67
N VAL A 308 -16.88 6.32 7.48
CA VAL A 308 -18.14 6.04 6.79
C VAL A 308 -18.16 4.64 6.15
N HIS A 309 -17.00 4.13 5.73
CA HIS A 309 -16.90 2.86 5.02
C HIS A 309 -17.26 1.64 5.88
N GLY A 310 -17.61 0.53 5.23
CA GLY A 310 -17.90 -0.75 5.88
C GLY A 310 -16.66 -1.50 6.37
N THR A 311 -16.86 -2.77 6.74
CA THR A 311 -15.84 -3.64 7.35
C THR A 311 -14.82 -4.24 6.37
N ALA A 312 -15.08 -4.17 5.06
CA ALA A 312 -14.21 -4.67 3.98
C ALA A 312 -13.56 -6.04 4.30
N PRO A 313 -14.37 -7.10 4.50
CA PRO A 313 -13.91 -8.40 4.99
C PRO A 313 -12.94 -9.10 4.01
N ASP A 314 -12.99 -8.76 2.74
CA ASP A 314 -12.16 -9.26 1.65
C ASP A 314 -10.68 -8.86 1.77
N ILE A 315 -10.38 -7.76 2.46
CA ILE A 315 -9.00 -7.26 2.69
C ILE A 315 -8.59 -7.26 4.16
N ALA A 316 -9.47 -7.67 5.06
CA ALA A 316 -9.20 -7.71 6.50
C ALA A 316 -7.99 -8.63 6.82
N GLY A 317 -7.08 -8.13 7.68
CA GLY A 317 -5.88 -8.88 8.09
C GLY A 317 -4.77 -8.96 7.04
N GLN A 318 -4.96 -8.39 5.85
CA GLN A 318 -3.95 -8.40 4.77
C GLN A 318 -3.05 -7.15 4.78
N ASP A 319 -3.21 -6.26 5.77
CA ASP A 319 -2.49 -4.98 5.87
C ASP A 319 -2.70 -4.05 4.65
N LYS A 320 -3.90 -4.10 4.04
CA LYS A 320 -4.23 -3.37 2.81
C LYS A 320 -5.15 -2.16 3.00
N ALA A 321 -5.88 -2.04 4.12
CA ALA A 321 -6.89 -0.98 4.21
C ALA A 321 -6.31 0.43 4.41
N ASN A 322 -7.05 1.43 3.93
CA ASN A 322 -6.68 2.82 4.08
C ASN A 322 -7.19 3.38 5.43
N PRO A 323 -6.32 3.86 6.34
CA PRO A 323 -6.76 4.46 7.60
C PRO A 323 -7.24 5.92 7.47
N THR A 324 -7.15 6.57 6.28
CA THR A 324 -7.45 8.00 6.12
C THR A 324 -8.80 8.41 6.68
N ALA A 325 -9.89 7.70 6.34
CA ALA A 325 -11.22 8.06 6.82
C ALA A 325 -11.30 8.09 8.36
N LEU A 326 -10.79 7.05 9.04
CA LEU A 326 -10.81 7.01 10.50
C LEU A 326 -9.85 8.04 11.12
N LEU A 327 -8.69 8.27 10.49
CA LEU A 327 -7.75 9.30 10.90
C LEU A 327 -8.37 10.70 10.81
N LEU A 328 -9.05 11.02 9.71
CA LEU A 328 -9.74 12.30 9.57
C LEU A 328 -10.93 12.42 10.54
N SER A 329 -11.64 11.33 10.84
CA SER A 329 -12.64 11.32 11.91
C SER A 329 -12.02 11.57 13.29
N SER A 330 -10.82 11.07 13.54
CA SER A 330 -10.07 11.36 14.76
C SER A 330 -9.58 12.82 14.82
N VAL A 331 -9.29 13.46 13.68
CA VAL A 331 -9.03 14.91 13.61
C VAL A 331 -10.30 15.69 13.95
N MET A 332 -11.47 15.29 13.44
CA MET A 332 -12.76 15.89 13.83
C MET A 332 -12.97 15.77 15.35
N MET A 333 -12.61 14.63 15.94
CA MET A 333 -12.65 14.40 17.38
C MET A 333 -11.71 15.33 18.16
N LEU A 334 -10.46 15.50 17.71
CA LEU A 334 -9.52 16.41 18.36
C LEU A 334 -10.01 17.86 18.35
N ARG A 335 -10.60 18.30 17.24
CA ARG A 335 -11.21 19.64 17.15
C ARG A 335 -12.40 19.79 18.09
N HIS A 336 -13.21 18.74 18.25
CA HIS A 336 -14.30 18.70 19.23
C HIS A 336 -13.80 18.78 20.67
N LEU A 337 -12.63 18.20 20.95
CA LEU A 337 -11.94 18.25 22.24
C LEU A 337 -11.15 19.55 22.46
N HIS A 338 -11.23 20.52 21.52
CA HIS A 338 -10.46 21.76 21.54
C HIS A 338 -8.93 21.60 21.43
N MET A 339 -8.46 20.44 20.96
CA MET A 339 -7.04 20.15 20.70
C MET A 339 -6.63 20.57 19.28
N PHE A 340 -6.81 21.85 18.95
CA PHE A 340 -6.67 22.37 17.59
C PHE A 340 -5.27 22.18 17.00
N ASP A 341 -4.21 22.48 17.77
CA ASP A 341 -2.83 22.37 17.29
C ASP A 341 -2.45 20.93 16.89
N LYS A 342 -2.90 19.94 17.68
CA LYS A 342 -2.68 18.52 17.39
C LYS A 342 -3.50 18.09 16.16
N ALA A 343 -4.75 18.56 16.06
CA ALA A 343 -5.61 18.30 14.91
C ALA A 343 -5.00 18.84 13.61
N ASP A 344 -4.57 20.10 13.59
CA ASP A 344 -3.95 20.75 12.44
C ASP A 344 -2.65 20.04 12.02
N ARG A 345 -1.82 19.65 12.99
CA ARG A 345 -0.57 18.94 12.73
C ARG A 345 -0.81 17.57 12.09
N ILE A 346 -1.74 16.78 12.61
CA ILE A 346 -2.06 15.44 12.08
C ILE A 346 -2.72 15.55 10.70
N GLU A 347 -3.68 16.48 10.54
CA GLU A 347 -4.37 16.72 9.27
C GLU A 347 -3.40 17.14 8.17
N LYS A 348 -2.52 18.11 8.47
CA LYS A 348 -1.49 18.56 7.54
C LYS A 348 -0.56 17.42 7.15
N ALA A 349 -0.08 16.62 8.11
CA ALA A 349 0.78 15.48 7.83
C ALA A 349 0.07 14.43 6.94
N CYS A 350 -1.21 14.18 7.17
CA CYS A 350 -2.02 13.29 6.34
C CYS A 350 -2.11 13.82 4.90
N PHE A 351 -2.42 15.11 4.71
CA PHE A 351 -2.54 15.70 3.39
C PHE A 351 -1.21 15.82 2.65
N ASP A 352 -0.13 16.20 3.34
CA ASP A 352 1.22 16.24 2.75
C ASP A 352 1.65 14.84 2.27
N THR A 353 1.29 13.78 3.02
CA THR A 353 1.56 12.38 2.65
C THR A 353 0.73 11.91 1.45
N ILE A 354 -0.54 12.32 1.37
CA ILE A 354 -1.43 11.99 0.24
C ILE A 354 -1.01 12.75 -1.02
N LYS A 355 -0.56 14.00 -0.85
CA LYS A 355 -0.24 14.91 -1.95
C LYS A 355 0.94 14.42 -2.77
N ASP A 356 1.96 13.87 -2.12
CA ASP A 356 3.13 13.39 -2.82
C ASP A 356 3.99 12.44 -1.97
N GLY A 357 4.46 11.34 -2.59
CA GLY A 357 5.54 10.52 -2.03
C GLY A 357 6.83 11.32 -1.79
N LYS A 358 6.96 12.54 -2.36
CA LYS A 358 8.02 13.51 -2.04
C LYS A 358 8.16 13.79 -0.55
N ALA A 359 7.08 13.79 0.25
CA ALA A 359 7.19 14.06 1.68
C ALA A 359 8.06 13.01 2.40
N LEU A 360 8.14 11.79 1.86
CA LEU A 360 8.93 10.71 2.44
C LEU A 360 10.44 10.90 2.28
N LEU A 361 10.88 11.58 1.23
CA LEU A 361 12.31 11.64 0.91
C LEU A 361 13.10 12.53 1.89
N PRO A 362 12.65 13.76 2.23
CA PRO A 362 13.22 14.52 3.33
C PRO A 362 13.11 13.78 4.67
N LEU A 363 11.99 13.10 4.95
CA LEU A 363 11.82 12.33 6.19
C LEU A 363 12.81 11.17 6.30
N ALA A 364 13.09 10.48 5.19
CA ALA A 364 14.05 9.38 5.12
C ALA A 364 15.50 9.85 5.29
N LEU A 365 15.80 11.12 4.98
CA LEU A 365 17.14 11.70 5.04
C LEU A 365 17.42 12.48 6.34
N GLU A 366 16.42 13.22 6.83
CA GLU A 366 16.57 14.25 7.87
C GLU A 366 15.57 14.09 9.04
N GLY A 367 14.72 13.06 9.01
CA GLY A 367 13.77 12.77 10.09
C GLY A 367 14.44 12.25 11.37
N THR A 368 13.65 11.89 12.38
CA THR A 368 14.17 11.16 13.54
C THR A 368 14.53 9.73 13.19
N SER A 369 15.23 9.00 14.06
CA SER A 369 15.63 7.60 13.79
C SER A 369 14.46 6.72 13.34
N ILE A 370 13.34 6.76 14.07
CA ILE A 370 12.12 6.02 13.74
C ILE A 370 11.50 6.57 12.44
N GLY A 371 11.42 7.89 12.30
CA GLY A 371 10.88 8.54 11.09
C GLY A 371 11.65 8.16 9.83
N MET A 372 12.99 8.14 9.90
CA MET A 372 13.88 7.73 8.83
C MET A 372 13.62 6.27 8.42
N THR A 373 13.59 5.33 9.37
CA THR A 373 13.34 3.91 9.09
C THR A 373 11.99 3.71 8.41
N LYS A 374 10.92 4.33 8.95
CA LYS A 374 9.56 4.14 8.41
C LYS A 374 9.35 4.83 7.07
N ALA A 375 9.89 6.04 6.88
CA ALA A 375 9.85 6.73 5.59
C ALA A 375 10.65 5.97 4.53
N THR A 376 11.83 5.46 4.88
CA THR A 376 12.65 4.64 3.98
C THR A 376 11.94 3.36 3.59
N GLN A 377 11.33 2.66 4.56
CA GLN A 377 10.55 1.46 4.28
C GLN A 377 9.36 1.76 3.35
N ALA A 378 8.66 2.87 3.57
CA ALA A 378 7.56 3.30 2.70
C ALA A 378 8.06 3.61 1.27
N LEU A 379 9.20 4.27 1.13
CA LEU A 379 9.85 4.50 -0.17
C LEU A 379 10.22 3.18 -0.86
N ALA A 380 10.78 2.23 -0.12
CA ALA A 380 11.10 0.89 -0.64
C ALA A 380 9.85 0.19 -1.18
N LYS A 381 8.74 0.21 -0.44
CA LYS A 381 7.45 -0.34 -0.92
C LYS A 381 6.95 0.32 -2.19
N ILE A 382 7.08 1.63 -2.33
CA ILE A 382 6.71 2.33 -3.57
C ILE A 382 7.59 1.83 -4.73
N ALA A 383 8.91 1.76 -4.54
CA ALA A 383 9.86 1.29 -5.56
C ALA A 383 9.65 -0.19 -5.95
N ILE A 384 9.09 -1.01 -5.05
CA ILE A 384 8.71 -2.40 -5.35
C ILE A 384 7.42 -2.45 -6.19
N THR A 385 6.39 -1.69 -5.79
CA THR A 385 5.02 -1.84 -6.32
C THR A 385 4.73 -0.98 -7.55
N THR A 386 5.51 0.06 -7.79
CA THR A 386 5.35 0.99 -8.91
C THR A 386 6.67 1.10 -9.65
N ASN A 387 6.64 1.20 -10.98
CA ASN A 387 7.85 1.48 -11.77
C ASN A 387 8.56 2.72 -11.18
N PRO A 388 9.81 2.60 -10.68
CA PRO A 388 10.49 3.72 -10.03
C PRO A 388 10.71 4.94 -10.93
N GLU A 389 10.79 4.77 -12.25
CA GLU A 389 10.88 5.89 -13.20
C GLU A 389 9.63 6.79 -13.17
N ILE A 390 8.47 6.18 -12.93
CA ILE A 390 7.18 6.88 -12.82
C ILE A 390 7.01 7.45 -11.41
N ALA A 391 7.33 6.64 -10.39
CA ALA A 391 7.14 7.03 -8.99
C ALA A 391 8.09 8.15 -8.56
N PHE A 392 9.31 8.18 -9.11
CA PHE A 392 10.39 9.06 -8.65
C PHE A 392 11.16 9.67 -9.82
N PRO A 393 10.56 10.52 -10.66
CA PRO A 393 11.18 10.95 -11.91
C PRO A 393 12.49 11.73 -11.71
N GLY A 394 13.45 11.50 -12.62
CA GLY A 394 14.71 12.25 -12.71
C GLY A 394 15.70 11.93 -11.58
N GLN A 395 16.32 12.97 -11.00
CA GLN A 395 17.35 12.81 -9.96
C GLN A 395 16.83 12.15 -8.67
N ARG A 396 15.52 12.17 -8.42
CA ARG A 396 14.94 11.60 -7.20
C ARG A 396 15.21 10.11 -7.05
N MET A 397 15.30 9.35 -8.14
CA MET A 397 15.67 7.93 -8.05
C MET A 397 17.04 7.74 -7.39
N LEU A 398 18.00 8.62 -7.68
CA LEU A 398 19.34 8.56 -7.10
C LEU A 398 19.34 8.94 -5.62
N GLU A 399 18.44 9.83 -5.21
CA GLU A 399 18.27 10.25 -3.82
C GLU A 399 17.68 9.12 -2.94
N LEU A 400 16.94 8.17 -3.51
CA LEU A 400 16.39 7.01 -2.78
C LEU A 400 17.45 6.01 -2.34
N VAL A 401 18.53 5.89 -3.11
CA VAL A 401 19.54 4.84 -2.94
C VAL A 401 20.15 4.87 -1.54
N ARG A 402 20.54 6.07 -1.08
CA ARG A 402 21.22 6.25 0.21
C ARG A 402 20.31 5.87 1.40
N PRO A 403 19.07 6.37 1.52
CA PRO A 403 18.14 5.90 2.53
C PRO A 403 17.94 4.39 2.49
N ILE A 404 17.68 3.80 1.31
CA ILE A 404 17.36 2.37 1.21
C ILE A 404 18.55 1.50 1.64
N ILE A 405 19.78 1.86 1.28
CA ILE A 405 20.97 1.15 1.76
C ILE A 405 21.12 1.25 3.27
N LYS A 406 20.82 2.41 3.89
CA LYS A 406 20.85 2.56 5.35
C LYS A 406 19.87 1.65 6.08
N LEU A 407 18.82 1.17 5.41
CA LEU A 407 17.86 0.21 5.95
C LEU A 407 18.41 -1.22 5.99
N LEU A 408 19.51 -1.52 5.29
CA LEU A 408 20.18 -2.81 5.31
C LEU A 408 21.10 -2.94 6.54
N LYS A 409 20.50 -3.10 7.72
CA LYS A 409 21.23 -3.38 8.97
C LYS A 409 20.56 -4.49 9.76
N ILE A 410 21.37 -5.26 10.49
CA ILE A 410 20.96 -6.36 11.38
C ILE A 410 19.97 -5.89 12.47
N GLU A 411 20.05 -4.62 12.88
CA GLU A 411 19.15 -4.01 13.88
C GLU A 411 17.71 -3.82 13.37
N HIS A 412 17.50 -3.84 12.05
CA HIS A 412 16.19 -3.67 11.44
C HIS A 412 15.48 -5.02 11.28
N THR A 413 14.16 -4.97 11.11
CA THR A 413 13.37 -6.20 10.96
C THR A 413 13.68 -6.89 9.63
N ALA A 414 13.58 -8.23 9.58
CA ALA A 414 13.76 -8.99 8.34
C ALA A 414 12.86 -8.47 7.20
N LEU A 415 11.64 -8.01 7.51
CA LEU A 415 10.75 -7.41 6.52
C LEU A 415 11.29 -6.06 5.98
N GLU A 416 11.85 -5.21 6.84
CA GLU A 416 12.47 -3.94 6.42
C GLU A 416 13.68 -4.19 5.53
N ASN A 417 14.55 -5.14 5.87
CA ASN A 417 15.69 -5.49 5.02
C ASN A 417 15.24 -6.13 3.69
N PHE A 418 14.23 -7.00 3.73
CA PHE A 418 13.69 -7.65 2.52
C PHE A 418 13.13 -6.62 1.54
N GLU A 419 12.33 -5.67 2.04
CA GLU A 419 11.79 -4.59 1.21
C GLU A 419 12.91 -3.67 0.68
N ALA A 420 13.96 -3.42 1.47
CA ALA A 420 15.12 -2.67 1.01
C ALA A 420 15.85 -3.38 -0.15
N LEU A 421 16.12 -4.69 -0.01
CA LEU A 421 16.79 -5.49 -1.05
C LEU A 421 15.96 -5.52 -2.33
N MET A 422 14.66 -5.79 -2.25
CA MET A 422 13.77 -5.81 -3.42
C MET A 422 13.68 -4.45 -4.10
N ALA A 423 13.64 -3.35 -3.32
CA ALA A 423 13.66 -2.01 -3.87
C ALA A 423 14.99 -1.71 -4.60
N LEU A 424 16.13 -2.11 -4.03
CA LEU A 424 17.44 -1.98 -4.68
C LEU A 424 17.54 -2.83 -5.94
N THR A 425 16.96 -4.04 -5.96
CA THR A 425 16.89 -4.89 -7.17
C THR A 425 16.20 -4.15 -8.31
N ASN A 426 15.02 -3.59 -8.06
CA ASN A 426 14.27 -2.81 -9.06
C ASN A 426 15.04 -1.56 -9.48
N LEU A 427 15.64 -0.83 -8.54
CA LEU A 427 16.43 0.37 -8.84
C LEU A 427 17.67 0.03 -9.69
N ALA A 428 18.38 -1.05 -9.38
CA ALA A 428 19.57 -1.49 -10.11
C ALA A 428 19.26 -1.91 -11.56
N SER A 429 18.03 -2.36 -11.85
CA SER A 429 17.61 -2.71 -13.21
C SER A 429 17.38 -1.50 -14.14
N ILE A 430 17.23 -0.29 -13.61
CA ILE A 430 16.87 0.89 -14.41
C ILE A 430 18.03 1.35 -15.29
N GLY A 431 19.23 1.47 -14.73
CA GLY A 431 20.34 2.03 -15.48
C GLY A 431 21.65 2.13 -14.71
N GLU A 432 22.71 2.44 -15.47
CA GLU A 432 24.09 2.49 -14.96
C GLU A 432 24.29 3.56 -13.88
N SER A 433 23.63 4.71 -14.01
CA SER A 433 23.71 5.82 -13.05
C SER A 433 23.26 5.42 -11.64
N VAL A 434 22.19 4.62 -11.55
CA VAL A 434 21.66 4.11 -10.28
C VAL A 434 22.62 3.08 -9.68
N ARG A 435 23.14 2.16 -10.49
CA ARG A 435 24.14 1.16 -10.04
C ARG A 435 25.42 1.82 -9.51
N LYS A 436 25.95 2.83 -10.22
CA LYS A 436 27.08 3.65 -9.74
C LYS A 436 26.76 4.34 -8.42
N ARG A 437 25.53 4.81 -8.24
CA ARG A 437 25.13 5.42 -6.97
C ARG A 437 25.05 4.40 -5.83
N ILE A 438 24.54 3.20 -6.09
CA ILE A 438 24.51 2.10 -5.10
C ILE A 438 25.94 1.79 -4.64
N LEU A 439 26.89 1.71 -5.57
CA LEU A 439 28.30 1.47 -5.24
C LEU A 439 28.92 2.59 -4.40
N LYS A 440 28.67 3.84 -4.78
CA LYS A 440 29.21 5.02 -4.08
C LYS A 440 28.75 5.11 -2.62
N GLU A 441 27.59 4.55 -2.30
CA GLU A 441 27.00 4.53 -0.96
C GLU A 441 27.31 3.21 -0.20
N ASP A 442 28.35 2.47 -0.61
CA ASP A 442 28.77 1.19 -0.02
C ASP A 442 27.70 0.08 -0.11
N GLY A 443 26.78 0.19 -1.08
CA GLY A 443 25.68 -0.75 -1.24
C GLY A 443 26.14 -2.18 -1.54
N PHE A 444 27.26 -2.36 -2.25
CA PHE A 444 27.78 -3.69 -2.56
C PHE A 444 28.09 -4.50 -1.29
N SER A 445 28.89 -3.92 -0.37
CA SER A 445 29.27 -4.56 0.88
C SER A 445 28.04 -4.87 1.75
N ASN A 446 27.08 -3.94 1.81
CA ASN A 446 25.85 -4.11 2.59
C ASN A 446 24.96 -5.21 2.00
N ILE A 447 24.80 -5.30 0.67
CA ILE A 447 24.02 -6.36 0.01
C ILE A 447 24.72 -7.72 0.14
N GLU A 448 26.05 -7.74 0.03
CA GLU A 448 26.86 -8.96 0.10
C GLU A 448 26.66 -9.71 1.42
N GLN A 449 26.53 -9.01 2.56
CA GLN A 449 26.30 -9.64 3.85
C GLN A 449 25.05 -10.54 3.87
N TYR A 450 24.00 -10.16 3.13
CA TYR A 450 22.76 -10.93 3.07
C TYR A 450 22.84 -12.17 2.17
N LEU A 451 23.92 -12.34 1.38
CA LEU A 451 24.16 -13.59 0.65
C LEU A 451 24.44 -14.77 1.59
N PHE A 452 24.88 -14.48 2.83
CA PHE A 452 25.21 -15.46 3.86
C PHE A 452 24.10 -15.63 4.91
N GLU A 453 23.00 -14.90 4.79
CA GLU A 453 21.89 -14.92 5.74
C GLU A 453 21.14 -16.26 5.72
N GLU A 454 20.65 -16.74 6.86
CA GLU A 454 19.90 -18.02 6.89
C GLU A 454 18.49 -17.87 6.32
N HIS A 455 17.90 -16.68 6.45
CA HIS A 455 16.53 -16.41 6.00
C HIS A 455 16.41 -16.53 4.47
N PRO A 456 15.66 -17.51 3.92
CA PRO A 456 15.66 -17.82 2.49
C PRO A 456 15.27 -16.63 1.60
N MET A 457 14.25 -15.86 2.00
CA MET A 457 13.79 -14.71 1.22
C MET A 457 14.81 -13.56 1.17
N LEU A 458 15.58 -13.33 2.25
CA LEU A 458 16.60 -12.29 2.29
C LEU A 458 17.78 -12.69 1.42
N LYS A 459 18.25 -13.93 1.57
CA LYS A 459 19.29 -14.53 0.75
C LYS A 459 18.94 -14.42 -0.74
N ARG A 460 17.73 -14.84 -1.11
CA ARG A 460 17.25 -14.73 -2.49
C ARG A 460 17.21 -13.30 -3.00
N ALA A 461 16.62 -12.37 -2.25
CA ALA A 461 16.53 -10.97 -2.66
C ALA A 461 17.92 -10.33 -2.84
N ALA A 462 18.88 -10.70 -2.00
CA ALA A 462 20.28 -10.26 -2.11
C ALA A 462 20.95 -10.79 -3.38
N VAL A 463 20.76 -12.07 -3.71
CA VAL A 463 21.29 -12.68 -4.95
C VAL A 463 20.64 -12.04 -6.19
N GLU A 464 19.33 -11.79 -6.18
CA GLU A 464 18.64 -11.09 -7.26
C GLU A 464 19.17 -9.66 -7.45
N CYS A 465 19.39 -8.93 -6.34
CA CYS A 465 19.99 -7.60 -6.40
C CYS A 465 21.43 -7.66 -6.94
N MET A 466 22.21 -8.66 -6.52
CA MET A 466 23.58 -8.87 -6.99
C MET A 466 23.62 -9.15 -8.49
N CYS A 467 22.69 -9.94 -9.02
CA CYS A 467 22.55 -10.21 -10.45
C CYS A 467 22.43 -8.91 -11.29
N ASN A 468 21.68 -7.92 -10.79
CA ASN A 468 21.53 -6.63 -11.48
C ASN A 468 22.76 -5.74 -11.32
N LEU A 469 23.52 -5.92 -10.25
CA LEU A 469 24.73 -5.14 -9.96
C LEU A 469 25.94 -5.61 -10.76
N VAL A 470 26.17 -6.92 -10.91
CA VAL A 470 27.37 -7.49 -11.57
C VAL A 470 27.55 -7.08 -13.03
N VAL A 471 26.54 -6.47 -13.65
CA VAL A 471 26.64 -5.83 -14.97
C VAL A 471 27.63 -4.65 -14.96
N GLN A 472 27.93 -4.07 -13.80
CA GLN A 472 28.90 -2.98 -13.66
C GLN A 472 30.34 -3.49 -13.64
N GLU A 473 31.19 -2.97 -14.52
CA GLU A 473 32.59 -3.41 -14.66
C GLU A 473 33.41 -3.29 -13.36
N GLU A 474 33.15 -2.25 -12.56
CA GLU A 474 33.78 -2.06 -11.25
C GLU A 474 33.45 -3.20 -10.28
N ILE A 475 32.26 -3.78 -10.37
CA ILE A 475 31.82 -4.88 -9.52
C ILE A 475 32.49 -6.19 -9.93
N MET A 476 32.67 -6.42 -11.23
CA MET A 476 33.31 -7.65 -11.73
C MET A 476 34.71 -7.87 -11.11
N LYS A 477 35.45 -6.80 -10.81
CA LYS A 477 36.77 -6.88 -10.17
C LYS A 477 36.73 -7.51 -8.77
N TYR A 478 35.63 -7.36 -8.04
CA TYR A 478 35.46 -8.02 -6.74
C TYR A 478 35.30 -9.53 -6.87
N PHE A 479 34.85 -10.05 -8.01
CA PHE A 479 34.72 -11.50 -8.25
C PHE A 479 36.02 -12.12 -8.79
N THR A 480 36.89 -11.33 -9.42
CA THR A 480 38.18 -11.82 -9.93
C THR A 480 39.28 -11.87 -8.88
N SER A 481 39.21 -11.05 -7.82
CA SER A 481 40.14 -11.11 -6.67
C SER A 481 40.09 -12.45 -5.90
N GLU A 482 41.15 -12.79 -5.16
CA GLU A 482 41.20 -14.02 -4.35
C GLU A 482 40.15 -14.00 -3.23
N ASN A 483 39.03 -14.69 -3.46
CA ASN A 483 37.91 -14.85 -2.52
C ASN A 483 36.99 -16.00 -2.96
N ASP A 484 36.06 -16.36 -2.09
CA ASP A 484 35.11 -17.46 -2.28
C ASP A 484 33.76 -17.02 -2.92
N ARG A 485 33.63 -15.82 -3.48
CA ARG A 485 32.33 -15.30 -3.99
C ARG A 485 31.75 -16.14 -5.13
N ILE A 486 32.59 -16.53 -6.10
CA ILE A 486 32.18 -17.40 -7.21
C ILE A 486 31.79 -18.78 -6.67
N LYS A 487 32.56 -19.30 -5.72
CA LYS A 487 32.28 -20.59 -5.07
C LYS A 487 30.93 -20.56 -4.36
N LEU A 488 30.61 -19.50 -3.63
CA LEU A 488 29.30 -19.30 -3.01
C LEU A 488 28.18 -19.35 -4.05
N LEU A 489 28.29 -18.59 -5.15
CA LEU A 489 27.27 -18.58 -6.21
C LEU A 489 27.05 -19.95 -6.83
N VAL A 490 28.12 -20.72 -7.08
CA VAL A 490 28.01 -22.10 -7.60
C VAL A 490 27.31 -23.01 -6.60
N LEU A 491 27.61 -22.89 -5.30
CA LEU A 491 26.93 -23.68 -4.27
C LEU A 491 25.44 -23.33 -4.17
N LEU A 492 25.07 -22.04 -4.29
CA LEU A 492 23.67 -21.60 -4.32
C LEU A 492 22.88 -22.16 -5.52
N CYS A 493 23.55 -22.54 -6.60
CA CYS A 493 22.90 -23.23 -7.73
C CYS A 493 22.52 -24.69 -7.41
N GLY A 494 23.01 -25.27 -6.32
CA GLY A 494 22.67 -26.62 -5.86
C GLY A 494 21.70 -26.67 -4.68
N GLU A 495 21.10 -25.53 -4.31
CA GLU A 495 20.07 -25.44 -3.26
C GLU A 495 18.70 -25.95 -3.75
N GLU A 496 17.73 -26.08 -2.85
CA GLU A 496 16.38 -26.58 -3.20
C GLU A 496 15.42 -25.48 -3.72
N ASP A 497 15.63 -24.20 -3.35
CA ASP A 497 14.76 -23.10 -3.77
C ASP A 497 15.02 -22.71 -5.23
N GLU A 498 14.13 -23.12 -6.14
CA GLU A 498 14.24 -22.83 -7.58
C GLU A 498 14.44 -21.34 -7.90
N LEU A 499 13.86 -20.43 -7.10
CA LEU A 499 13.97 -19.00 -7.36
C LEU A 499 15.33 -18.45 -6.93
N LEU A 500 15.91 -18.99 -5.85
CA LEU A 500 17.30 -18.74 -5.46
C LEU A 500 18.28 -19.29 -6.52
N ILE A 501 18.08 -20.55 -6.96
CA ILE A 501 18.89 -21.17 -8.02
C ILE A 501 18.83 -20.32 -9.29
N LYS A 502 17.64 -19.87 -9.69
CA LYS A 502 17.45 -18.99 -10.84
C LYS A 502 18.28 -17.72 -10.69
N ALA A 503 18.21 -17.03 -9.55
CA ALA A 503 18.97 -15.81 -9.30
C ALA A 503 20.48 -16.05 -9.34
N ALA A 504 20.97 -17.13 -8.73
CA ALA A 504 22.38 -17.50 -8.71
C ALA A 504 22.91 -17.82 -10.12
N LEU A 505 22.17 -18.62 -10.90
CA LEU A 505 22.49 -18.92 -12.30
C LEU A 505 22.45 -17.67 -13.18
N GLY A 506 21.52 -16.75 -12.92
CA GLY A 506 21.50 -15.45 -13.61
C GLY A 506 22.78 -14.67 -13.36
N THR A 507 23.21 -14.61 -12.10
CA THR A 507 24.44 -13.91 -11.70
C THR A 507 25.68 -14.54 -12.35
N LEU A 508 25.81 -15.87 -12.31
CA LEU A 508 26.91 -16.60 -12.97
C LEU A 508 26.90 -16.45 -14.49
N ALA A 509 25.72 -16.44 -15.13
CA ALA A 509 25.59 -16.25 -16.57
C ALA A 509 26.08 -14.86 -17.00
N VAL A 510 25.77 -13.81 -16.21
CA VAL A 510 26.26 -12.45 -16.47
C VAL A 510 27.78 -12.38 -16.25
N LEU A 511 28.29 -12.92 -15.14
CA LEU A 511 29.73 -12.90 -14.82
C LEU A 511 30.59 -13.70 -15.82
N SER A 512 30.10 -14.84 -16.28
CA SER A 512 30.79 -15.68 -17.28
C SER A 512 30.65 -15.18 -18.72
N SER A 513 29.79 -14.19 -18.98
CA SER A 513 29.57 -13.67 -20.33
C SER A 513 30.67 -12.69 -20.73
N LEU A 514 31.38 -12.99 -21.82
CA LEU A 514 32.23 -12.00 -22.49
C LEU A 514 31.37 -11.19 -23.47
N GLN A 515 31.13 -9.90 -23.16
CA GLN A 515 30.29 -9.02 -24.00
C GLN A 515 30.92 -8.67 -25.37
N ALA A 516 32.19 -9.03 -25.58
CA ALA A 516 32.96 -8.75 -26.77
C ALA A 516 33.08 -10.01 -27.66
N ASP A 517 32.68 -9.93 -28.93
CA ASP A 517 32.96 -11.00 -29.90
C ASP A 517 34.43 -10.94 -30.34
N LEU A 518 35.23 -11.82 -29.74
CA LEU A 518 36.68 -11.94 -29.95
C LEU A 518 37.09 -12.09 -31.42
N GLU A 519 36.22 -12.63 -32.28
CA GLU A 519 36.48 -12.77 -33.72
C GLU A 519 36.35 -11.44 -34.48
N TYR A 520 35.43 -10.56 -34.07
CA TYR A 520 35.22 -9.26 -34.72
C TYR A 520 36.28 -8.22 -34.32
N ILE A 521 36.83 -8.37 -33.11
CA ILE A 521 37.74 -7.36 -32.55
C ILE A 521 39.20 -7.54 -33.00
N LYS A 522 39.58 -8.72 -33.47
CA LYS A 522 40.91 -8.96 -34.05
C LYS A 522 41.20 -8.11 -35.28
N ASP A 523 40.15 -7.67 -35.98
CA ASP A 523 40.22 -6.90 -37.22
C ASP A 523 40.02 -5.38 -37.03
N LEU A 524 39.84 -4.91 -35.79
CA LEU A 524 39.65 -3.49 -35.47
C LEU A 524 40.98 -2.81 -35.11
N ASN A 525 41.26 -1.65 -35.73
CA ASN A 525 42.32 -0.73 -35.32
C ASN A 525 41.91 0.03 -34.05
N LEU A 526 41.96 -0.63 -32.90
CA LEU A 526 41.69 -0.04 -31.58
C LEU A 526 42.89 0.79 -31.07
N GLU A 527 42.59 1.89 -30.38
CA GLU A 527 43.58 2.68 -29.64
C GLU A 527 44.17 1.88 -28.47
N ASP A 528 45.37 2.25 -28.01
CA ASP A 528 46.12 1.50 -26.99
C ASP A 528 45.34 1.35 -25.66
N GLU A 529 44.58 2.37 -25.24
CA GLU A 529 43.76 2.32 -24.02
C GLU A 529 42.56 1.35 -24.16
N GLU A 530 41.89 1.36 -25.31
CA GLU A 530 40.75 0.48 -25.59
C GLU A 530 41.20 -0.98 -25.69
N ARG A 531 42.35 -1.22 -26.34
CA ARG A 531 42.98 -2.54 -26.40
C ARG A 531 43.35 -3.06 -25.02
N LYS A 532 43.88 -2.20 -24.14
CA LYS A 532 44.19 -2.55 -22.75
C LYS A 532 42.92 -2.94 -21.98
N ARG A 533 41.86 -2.12 -22.06
CA ARG A 533 40.58 -2.41 -21.41
C ARG A 533 39.97 -3.72 -21.88
N LEU A 534 40.03 -4.00 -23.18
CA LEU A 534 39.54 -5.26 -23.75
C LEU A 534 40.33 -6.47 -23.21
N ASN A 535 41.67 -6.38 -23.18
CA ASN A 535 42.51 -7.45 -22.64
C ASN A 535 42.20 -7.72 -21.17
N ASP A 536 41.97 -6.68 -20.37
CA ASP A 536 41.56 -6.81 -18.97
C ASP A 536 40.21 -7.53 -18.85
N LEU A 537 39.23 -7.22 -19.70
CA LEU A 537 37.93 -7.90 -19.73
C LEU A 537 38.06 -9.38 -20.08
N ILE A 538 38.88 -9.72 -21.08
CA ILE A 538 39.15 -11.11 -21.48
C ILE A 538 39.80 -11.89 -20.34
N GLN A 539 40.80 -11.30 -19.69
CA GLN A 539 41.49 -11.93 -18.57
C GLN A 539 40.56 -12.12 -17.37
N ASN A 540 39.73 -11.13 -17.04
CA ASN A 540 38.74 -11.23 -15.98
C ASN A 540 37.71 -12.32 -16.25
N ASN A 541 37.20 -12.41 -17.48
CA ASN A 541 36.29 -13.47 -17.89
C ASN A 541 36.93 -14.86 -17.74
N ARG A 542 38.20 -15.00 -18.15
CA ARG A 542 38.95 -16.25 -17.97
C ARG A 542 39.02 -16.68 -16.51
N ILE A 543 39.42 -15.76 -15.62
CA ILE A 543 39.53 -16.03 -14.17
C ILE A 543 38.16 -16.45 -13.60
N ILE A 544 37.08 -15.81 -14.01
CA ILE A 544 35.72 -16.15 -13.55
C ILE A 544 35.35 -17.57 -13.99
N CYS A 545 35.50 -17.89 -15.27
CA CYS A 545 35.16 -19.22 -15.81
C CYS A 545 36.01 -20.33 -15.17
N GLU A 546 37.30 -20.07 -14.93
CA GLU A 546 38.19 -21.00 -14.24
C GLU A 546 37.73 -21.25 -12.79
N LYS A 547 37.44 -20.19 -12.03
CA LYS A 547 36.92 -20.30 -10.66
C LYS A 547 35.59 -21.05 -10.56
N ILE A 548 34.71 -20.92 -11.57
CA ILE A 548 33.45 -21.69 -11.62
C ILE A 548 33.75 -23.19 -11.71
N LEU A 549 34.67 -23.58 -12.60
CA LEU A 549 35.06 -24.97 -12.81
C LEU A 549 35.87 -25.57 -11.66
N ASP A 550 36.60 -24.76 -10.90
CA ASP A 550 37.41 -25.22 -9.76
C ASP A 550 36.58 -25.57 -8.53
N VAL A 551 35.28 -25.27 -8.53
CA VAL A 551 34.37 -25.67 -7.45
C VAL A 551 34.16 -27.17 -7.50
N LYS A 552 34.55 -27.88 -6.43
CA LYS A 552 34.47 -29.36 -6.34
C LYS A 552 33.09 -29.92 -6.70
N SER A 553 32.02 -29.23 -6.31
CA SER A 553 30.63 -29.67 -6.56
C SER A 553 30.08 -29.21 -7.91
N PHE A 554 30.85 -28.48 -8.74
CA PHE A 554 30.40 -27.95 -10.02
C PHE A 554 29.76 -29.02 -10.90
N THR A 555 30.48 -30.12 -11.11
CA THR A 555 30.04 -31.18 -12.03
C THR A 555 28.71 -31.78 -11.59
N GLU A 556 28.54 -32.09 -10.31
CA GLU A 556 27.30 -32.67 -9.79
C GLU A 556 26.11 -31.68 -9.91
N ILE A 557 26.33 -30.44 -9.49
CA ILE A 557 25.29 -29.39 -9.56
C ILE A 557 24.88 -29.15 -11.02
N PHE A 558 25.82 -28.99 -11.94
CA PHE A 558 25.51 -28.71 -13.33
C PHE A 558 24.93 -29.92 -14.07
N LYS A 559 25.26 -31.16 -13.70
CA LYS A 559 24.56 -32.35 -14.22
C LYS A 559 23.07 -32.29 -13.90
N GLN A 560 22.73 -32.02 -12.63
CA GLN A 560 21.34 -31.91 -12.18
C GLN A 560 20.61 -30.77 -12.88
N LEU A 561 21.23 -29.60 -13.02
CA LEU A 561 20.64 -28.44 -13.70
C LEU A 561 20.46 -28.66 -15.20
N CYS A 562 21.42 -29.29 -15.86
CA CYS A 562 21.31 -29.62 -17.29
C CYS A 562 20.22 -30.67 -17.56
N ALA A 563 19.97 -31.57 -16.61
CA ALA A 563 18.93 -32.59 -16.70
C ALA A 563 17.56 -32.16 -16.13
N CYS A 564 17.44 -30.96 -15.57
CA CYS A 564 16.21 -30.54 -14.89
C CYS A 564 15.05 -30.26 -15.87
N ASN A 565 13.82 -30.41 -15.37
CA ASN A 565 12.60 -30.16 -16.15
C ASN A 565 12.25 -28.67 -16.29
N ASN A 566 12.88 -27.77 -15.52
CA ASN A 566 12.61 -26.34 -15.58
C ASN A 566 13.39 -25.71 -16.76
N PRO A 567 12.73 -25.28 -17.84
CA PRO A 567 13.44 -24.83 -19.05
C PRO A 567 14.30 -23.60 -18.81
N ASP A 568 13.91 -22.70 -17.90
CA ASP A 568 14.65 -21.48 -17.59
C ASP A 568 15.97 -21.78 -16.88
N LEU A 569 15.96 -22.73 -15.93
CA LEU A 569 17.15 -23.13 -15.18
C LEU A 569 18.13 -23.87 -16.10
N GLN A 570 17.61 -24.82 -16.88
CA GLN A 570 18.37 -25.58 -17.87
C GLN A 570 19.03 -24.66 -18.90
N PHE A 571 18.29 -23.65 -19.42
CA PHE A 571 18.83 -22.67 -20.36
C PHE A 571 20.03 -21.91 -19.79
N ARG A 572 19.91 -21.41 -18.55
CA ARG A 572 20.99 -20.65 -17.89
C ARG A 572 22.22 -21.52 -17.63
N ALA A 573 22.02 -22.78 -17.24
CA ALA A 573 23.11 -23.74 -17.06
C ALA A 573 23.86 -23.97 -18.38
N PHE A 574 23.15 -24.22 -19.49
CA PHE A 574 23.78 -24.33 -20.82
C PHE A 574 24.49 -23.05 -21.24
N TYR A 575 23.92 -21.88 -20.93
CA TYR A 575 24.55 -20.61 -21.27
C TYR A 575 25.89 -20.43 -20.56
N ILE A 576 25.99 -20.80 -19.28
CA ILE A 576 27.25 -20.77 -18.53
C ILE A 576 28.25 -21.77 -19.12
N ILE A 577 27.83 -23.00 -19.43
CA ILE A 577 28.72 -24.00 -20.08
C ILE A 577 29.23 -23.46 -21.42
N ARG A 578 28.35 -22.92 -22.25
CA ARG A 578 28.72 -22.29 -23.53
C ARG A 578 29.75 -21.19 -23.34
N ASN A 579 29.55 -20.33 -22.34
CA ASN A 579 30.49 -19.26 -22.02
C ASN A 579 31.87 -19.81 -21.63
N ILE A 580 31.92 -20.81 -20.76
CA ILE A 580 33.17 -21.47 -20.34
C ILE A 580 33.92 -22.08 -21.53
N VAL A 581 33.23 -22.83 -22.40
CA VAL A 581 33.86 -23.44 -23.59
C VAL A 581 34.32 -22.35 -24.56
N LYS A 582 33.58 -21.25 -24.72
CA LYS A 582 33.94 -20.12 -25.59
C LYS A 582 35.17 -19.36 -25.07
N THR A 583 35.43 -19.35 -23.76
CA THR A 583 36.54 -18.60 -23.16
C THR A 583 37.91 -19.03 -23.70
N ASN A 584 38.24 -20.34 -23.65
CA ASN A 584 39.46 -20.87 -24.25
C ASN A 584 39.40 -22.41 -24.40
N LYS A 585 40.35 -22.96 -25.15
CA LYS A 585 40.43 -24.41 -25.45
C LYS A 585 40.67 -25.27 -24.20
N GLU A 586 41.47 -24.79 -23.24
CA GLU A 586 41.84 -25.52 -22.02
C GLU A 586 40.63 -25.77 -21.11
N LEU A 587 39.81 -24.76 -20.87
CA LEU A 587 38.55 -24.89 -20.12
C LEU A 587 37.53 -25.74 -20.87
N GLY A 588 37.53 -25.67 -22.21
CA GLY A 588 36.73 -26.54 -23.06
C GLY A 588 37.08 -28.03 -22.88
N ILE A 589 38.37 -28.39 -22.77
CA ILE A 589 38.80 -29.77 -22.50
C ILE A 589 38.25 -30.24 -21.14
N ARG A 590 38.37 -29.41 -20.10
CA ARG A 590 37.85 -29.73 -18.76
C ARG A 590 36.34 -30.00 -18.76
N ILE A 591 35.55 -29.31 -19.58
CA ILE A 591 34.13 -29.60 -19.76
C ILE A 591 33.91 -30.96 -20.45
N VAL A 592 34.66 -31.23 -21.52
CA VAL A 592 34.54 -32.48 -22.30
C VAL A 592 34.94 -33.72 -21.49
N GLU A 593 35.85 -33.58 -20.53
CA GLU A 593 36.23 -34.65 -19.59
C GLU A 593 35.12 -34.99 -18.56
N THR A 594 34.03 -34.21 -18.52
CA THR A 594 32.87 -34.49 -17.66
C THR A 594 31.73 -35.19 -18.43
N GLU A 595 30.82 -35.84 -17.70
CA GLU A 595 29.59 -36.42 -18.27
C GLU A 595 28.57 -35.36 -18.75
N LEU A 596 28.87 -34.05 -18.64
CA LEU A 596 27.97 -33.00 -19.15
C LEU A 596 27.77 -33.10 -20.67
N MET A 597 28.77 -33.61 -21.40
CA MET A 597 28.66 -33.79 -22.86
C MET A 597 27.61 -34.84 -23.23
N ASP A 598 27.48 -35.92 -22.46
CA ASP A 598 26.49 -36.96 -22.73
C ASP A 598 25.06 -36.40 -22.62
N ILE A 599 24.83 -35.55 -21.61
CA ILE A 599 23.56 -34.83 -21.42
C ILE A 599 23.29 -33.89 -22.60
N LEU A 600 24.29 -33.13 -23.03
CA LEU A 600 24.17 -32.21 -24.18
C LEU A 600 23.85 -32.94 -25.48
N PHE A 601 24.49 -34.09 -25.74
CA PHE A 601 24.17 -34.93 -26.91
C PHE A 601 22.75 -35.49 -26.84
N ALA A 602 22.34 -36.03 -25.69
CA ALA A 602 20.98 -36.55 -25.51
C ALA A 602 19.92 -35.47 -25.77
N ILE A 603 20.14 -34.26 -25.22
CA ILE A 603 19.22 -33.13 -25.36
C ILE A 603 19.14 -32.61 -26.79
N LYS A 604 20.26 -32.60 -27.51
CA LYS A 604 20.32 -32.21 -28.93
C LYS A 604 19.47 -33.14 -29.81
N GLU A 605 19.43 -34.44 -29.52
CA GLU A 605 18.72 -35.44 -30.34
C GLU A 605 17.21 -35.49 -30.07
N ILE A 606 16.72 -34.93 -28.97
CA ILE A 606 15.28 -34.91 -28.65
C ILE A 606 14.54 -33.91 -29.54
N LYS A 607 13.77 -34.44 -30.50
CA LYS A 607 12.98 -33.65 -31.46
C LYS A 607 11.57 -33.25 -30.96
N ASP A 608 11.15 -33.74 -29.80
CA ASP A 608 9.84 -33.42 -29.22
C ASP A 608 9.92 -32.15 -28.35
N ASP A 609 9.32 -31.06 -28.85
CA ASP A 609 9.27 -29.77 -28.17
C ASP A 609 8.44 -29.79 -26.87
N ARG A 610 7.65 -30.84 -26.62
CA ARG A 610 6.94 -31.05 -25.35
C ARG A 610 7.87 -31.52 -24.25
N LEU A 611 8.99 -32.16 -24.60
CA LEU A 611 9.97 -32.70 -23.66
C LEU A 611 11.11 -31.71 -23.43
N ILE A 612 11.56 -31.00 -24.48
CA ILE A 612 12.65 -30.02 -24.39
C ILE A 612 12.30 -28.76 -25.17
N ASN A 613 12.51 -27.61 -24.55
CA ASN A 613 12.30 -26.32 -25.21
C ASN A 613 13.28 -26.12 -26.39
N GLU A 614 12.78 -25.61 -27.51
CA GLU A 614 13.57 -25.33 -28.71
C GLU A 614 14.83 -24.48 -28.43
N LYS A 615 14.73 -23.46 -27.56
CA LYS A 615 15.87 -22.61 -27.17
C LYS A 615 16.97 -23.41 -26.48
N ASN A 616 16.59 -24.38 -25.65
CA ASN A 616 17.50 -25.22 -24.86
C ASN A 616 18.20 -26.23 -25.78
N ARG A 617 17.45 -26.81 -26.72
CA ARG A 617 18.02 -27.67 -27.76
C ARG A 617 19.00 -26.90 -28.65
N LYS A 618 18.67 -25.67 -29.04
CA LYS A 618 19.55 -24.83 -29.86
C LYS A 618 20.86 -24.51 -29.15
N ILE A 619 20.81 -24.06 -27.89
CA ILE A 619 22.05 -23.74 -27.16
C ILE A 619 22.88 -24.99 -26.88
N ALA A 620 22.26 -26.16 -26.64
CA ALA A 620 22.98 -27.42 -26.53
C ALA A 620 23.71 -27.78 -27.85
N SER A 621 23.04 -27.61 -29.00
CA SER A 621 23.67 -27.78 -30.32
C SER A 621 24.83 -26.82 -30.54
N ASP A 622 24.66 -25.54 -30.17
CA ASP A 622 25.72 -24.52 -30.28
C ASP A 622 26.97 -24.92 -29.48
N ILE A 623 26.81 -25.50 -28.28
CA ILE A 623 27.94 -25.96 -27.44
C ILE A 623 28.69 -27.12 -28.13
N VAL A 624 27.95 -28.10 -28.65
CA VAL A 624 28.53 -29.24 -29.38
C VAL A 624 29.27 -28.76 -30.63
N GLU A 625 28.69 -27.83 -31.38
CA GLU A 625 29.33 -27.22 -32.55
C GLU A 625 30.58 -26.41 -32.19
N LEU A 626 30.57 -25.68 -31.07
CA LEU A 626 31.74 -24.98 -30.55
C LEU A 626 32.88 -25.95 -30.24
N CYS A 627 32.55 -27.09 -29.60
CA CYS A 627 33.52 -28.12 -29.27
C CYS A 627 34.12 -28.77 -30.53
N LEU A 628 33.31 -29.00 -31.57
CA LEU A 628 33.79 -29.45 -32.89
C LEU A 628 34.72 -28.41 -33.53
N LYS A 629 34.33 -27.12 -33.52
CA LYS A 629 35.11 -26.01 -34.09
C LYS A 629 36.48 -25.88 -33.43
N TYR A 630 36.56 -26.09 -32.12
CA TYR A 630 37.83 -26.05 -31.37
C TYR A 630 38.62 -27.37 -31.41
N GLY A 631 38.11 -28.38 -32.10
CA GLY A 631 38.73 -29.70 -32.22
C GLY A 631 38.82 -30.44 -30.88
N LEU A 632 37.87 -30.19 -29.98
CA LEU A 632 37.74 -30.86 -28.69
C LEU A 632 37.07 -32.24 -28.84
N ILE A 633 36.21 -32.37 -29.84
CA ILE A 633 35.51 -33.61 -30.21
C ILE A 633 35.57 -33.80 -31.74
N GLN A 634 35.31 -35.02 -32.23
CA GLN A 634 35.31 -35.35 -33.66
C GLN A 634 33.99 -35.99 -34.07
N ARG A 635 33.56 -35.81 -35.33
CA ARG A 635 32.42 -36.53 -35.88
C ARG A 635 32.85 -37.96 -36.21
N ASN A 636 32.12 -38.96 -35.72
CA ASN A 636 32.28 -40.35 -36.18
C ASN A 636 31.98 -40.43 -37.68
N LYS A 637 32.90 -41.01 -38.46
CA LYS A 637 32.78 -41.12 -39.92
C LYS A 637 32.00 -42.36 -40.40
N ASP A 638 31.60 -43.25 -39.49
CA ASP A 638 30.98 -44.53 -39.84
C ASP A 638 29.52 -44.60 -39.42
N HIS A 639 28.62 -44.02 -40.22
CA HIS A 639 27.22 -44.43 -40.36
C HIS A 639 26.61 -43.82 -41.64
N THR A 640 27.24 -44.07 -42.78
CA THR A 640 26.52 -44.19 -44.04
C THR A 640 25.94 -45.61 -44.08
N ILE A 641 24.70 -45.77 -43.59
CA ILE A 641 23.93 -46.98 -43.87
C ILE A 641 23.71 -47.00 -45.38
N LYS A 642 24.33 -47.97 -46.03
CA LYS A 642 23.99 -48.35 -47.41
C LYS A 642 22.51 -48.76 -47.43
N GLU A 643 21.71 -48.07 -48.21
CA GLU A 643 20.47 -48.62 -48.75
C GLU A 643 20.86 -49.77 -49.68
N GLU A 644 20.80 -51.01 -49.19
CA GLU A 644 20.81 -52.23 -50.01
C GLU A 644 19.54 -53.03 -49.68
N ASP A 645 18.59 -52.99 -50.61
CA ASP A 645 17.57 -53.99 -50.98
C ASP A 645 16.70 -54.63 -49.88
N GLU A 646 15.55 -54.02 -49.60
CA GLU A 646 14.35 -54.77 -49.21
C GLU A 646 13.61 -55.26 -50.47
N THR A 647 14.05 -56.40 -50.99
CA THR A 647 13.15 -57.30 -51.73
C THR A 647 12.98 -58.58 -50.94
N THR A 648 11.72 -58.94 -50.68
CA THR A 648 11.21 -60.27 -50.27
C THR A 648 11.70 -60.83 -48.92
N VAL A 649 10.80 -61.03 -47.97
CA VAL A 649 10.05 -62.30 -47.75
C VAL A 649 9.09 -62.13 -46.56
N THR A 650 7.85 -62.53 -46.81
CA THR A 650 6.74 -62.81 -45.88
C THR A 650 7.07 -63.84 -44.80
N ASN A 651 6.71 -63.55 -43.54
CA ASN A 651 5.77 -64.33 -42.70
C ASN A 651 5.63 -63.74 -41.30
#